data_AF-A0A830FCB0-F1
#
_entry.id   AF-A0A830FCB0-F1
#
_cell.length_a   1.000
_cell.length_b   1.000
_cell.length_c   1.000
_cell.angle_alpha   90.00
_cell.angle_beta   90.00
_cell.angle_gamma   90.00
#
_symmetry.space_group_name_H-M   'P 1'
#
loop_
_entity.id
_entity.type
_entity.pdbx_description
1 polymer ?
#
loop_
_entity_poly.entity_id
_entity_poly.type
_entity_poly.pdbx_seq_one_letter_code
_entity_poly.pdbx_strand_id
1 'polypeptide(L)'
;MTETQGDLAALSRFIFRAPNWYVSVGFSLLVAALAGIGAFDASYILEDAWQGVFYIGLPTVAASLLTTPVDRWLDGQLTYNRSSLLALCCELIVIALLAVASVIAVLTSLGQNFVFDVLIAALALIFALRLLVVLAVSRNSLPLAAIPASIQTATAGLLLFVYSGAMRYVYQGGGPLFTALLSRPQSAPSRLLLITPDDLLLLVGMSALYALVAYGFVRTVDRPWRQSLGVSGLDFLRGFIGHIAEGSRELEDFFEQIGEDAIVPVTVLSFRRLGGAESQRSDAERASGASGEPDGDEKARFVLPMIHPGPMGEIGGGNLPQRIAETADGLAFPPHATAGHDFNLVTEREVDTLVDAAERAAANVEYTRDATRSTRVQRGDASLIGQGFGDDDAFMAVTFAPAFADDIEYAVGLAAAAEARCAGLGDVLLADAHNSNNGLQGEDLGHVVPGSHRSFNLIEGAGDLGEALADADTAPLELGTAWDRTVWTPTEGIGPLGVRVAVTAVDGQRTCYVLVDGNNMEPGLRDALVDALVDAHGFARDAVEIMTTDTHIVNTVKSENQVGDALDQDALRDVVLDLAGDAVADREPVEAGVATEHAEVTVFGNDRTETLASHANAVIALGSVLGAVVVAVTVLISALIFFLT
;
A
#
# COMPACT_ATOMS: atom_id res chain seq x y z
N MET A 1 11.87 -5.09 -5.95
CA MET A 1 10.95 -4.11 -6.58
C MET A 1 11.41 -3.73 -7.99
N THR A 2 10.51 -3.57 -8.95
CA THR A 2 10.83 -3.03 -10.30
C THR A 2 10.91 -1.49 -10.31
N GLU A 3 11.62 -0.87 -11.28
CA GLU A 3 11.64 0.60 -11.45
C GLU A 3 10.22 1.20 -11.49
N THR A 4 9.28 0.50 -12.12
CA THR A 4 7.87 0.93 -12.23
C THR A 4 7.12 0.86 -10.90
N GLN A 5 7.43 -0.09 -10.02
CA GLN A 5 6.91 -0.13 -8.65
C GLN A 5 7.50 1.00 -7.78
N GLY A 6 8.77 1.35 -7.98
CA GLY A 6 9.42 2.49 -7.32
C GLY A 6 8.75 3.83 -7.64
N ASP A 7 8.33 4.04 -8.89
CA ASP A 7 7.56 5.22 -9.31
C ASP A 7 6.18 5.31 -8.63
N LEU A 8 5.53 4.18 -8.40
CA LEU A 8 4.26 4.09 -7.68
C LEU A 8 4.43 4.51 -6.21
N ALA A 9 5.51 4.04 -5.55
CA ALA A 9 5.86 4.47 -4.21
C ALA A 9 6.17 5.98 -4.13
N ALA A 10 6.73 6.57 -5.19
CA ALA A 10 6.99 8.02 -5.27
C ALA A 10 5.70 8.87 -5.30
N LEU A 11 4.54 8.30 -5.70
CA LEU A 11 3.25 9.01 -5.65
C LEU A 11 2.81 9.35 -4.22
N SER A 12 3.24 8.57 -3.22
CA SER A 12 2.98 8.86 -1.80
C SER A 12 3.43 10.27 -1.38
N ARG A 13 4.48 10.82 -2.04
CA ARG A 13 5.02 12.16 -1.77
C ARG A 13 4.06 13.30 -2.10
N PHE A 14 3.08 13.06 -2.98
CA PHE A 14 2.08 14.06 -3.36
C PHE A 14 0.82 13.99 -2.50
N ILE A 15 0.77 13.08 -1.52
CA ILE A 15 -0.40 12.83 -0.69
C ILE A 15 -0.24 13.56 0.64
N PHE A 16 -1.23 14.39 0.96
CA PHE A 16 -1.27 15.14 2.21
C PHE A 16 -2.66 15.05 2.83
N ARG A 17 -2.71 15.11 4.16
CA ARG A 17 -3.97 15.16 4.89
C ARG A 17 -4.61 16.53 4.71
N ALA A 18 -5.84 16.57 4.22
CA ALA A 18 -6.57 17.82 4.06
C ALA A 18 -6.71 18.54 5.42
N PRO A 19 -6.47 19.87 5.48
CA PRO A 19 -6.58 20.62 6.72
C PRO A 19 -8.02 20.60 7.25
N ASN A 20 -8.18 20.87 8.53
CA ASN A 20 -9.51 20.96 9.13
C ASN A 20 -10.35 22.04 8.42
N TRP A 21 -11.60 21.72 8.13
CA TRP A 21 -12.50 22.54 7.30
C TRP A 21 -12.57 24.01 7.72
N TYR A 22 -12.55 24.29 9.03
CA TYR A 22 -12.61 25.65 9.57
C TYR A 22 -11.36 26.48 9.26
N VAL A 23 -10.20 25.84 9.06
CA VAL A 23 -8.96 26.50 8.64
C VAL A 23 -9.10 26.95 7.19
N SER A 24 -9.56 26.06 6.30
CA SER A 24 -9.79 26.38 4.89
C SER A 24 -10.82 27.50 4.72
N VAL A 25 -11.93 27.43 5.45
CA VAL A 25 -12.97 28.47 5.44
C VAL A 25 -12.47 29.80 6.01
N GLY A 26 -11.72 29.76 7.12
CA GLY A 26 -11.14 30.98 7.70
C GLY A 26 -10.15 31.66 6.75
N PHE A 27 -9.30 30.88 6.09
CA PHE A 27 -8.36 31.38 5.10
C PHE A 27 -9.06 31.89 3.84
N SER A 28 -10.10 31.21 3.36
CA SER A 28 -10.87 31.65 2.20
C SER A 28 -11.55 33.00 2.46
N LEU A 29 -12.13 33.22 3.64
CA LEU A 29 -12.72 34.52 3.99
C LEU A 29 -11.68 35.65 4.05
N LEU A 30 -10.47 35.36 4.55
CA LEU A 30 -9.37 36.33 4.58
C LEU A 30 -8.92 36.69 3.16
N VAL A 31 -8.72 35.68 2.31
CA VAL A 31 -8.31 35.86 0.91
C VAL A 31 -9.39 36.61 0.12
N ALA A 32 -10.66 36.26 0.28
CA ALA A 32 -11.79 36.96 -0.32
C ALA A 32 -11.83 38.44 0.10
N ALA A 33 -11.58 38.75 1.37
CA ALA A 33 -11.50 40.14 1.85
C ALA A 33 -10.37 40.92 1.17
N LEU A 34 -9.18 40.33 1.07
CA LEU A 34 -8.02 40.96 0.40
C LEU A 34 -8.26 41.13 -1.10
N ALA A 35 -8.86 40.14 -1.76
CA ALA A 35 -9.25 40.22 -3.16
C ALA A 35 -10.29 41.34 -3.37
N GLY A 36 -11.23 41.51 -2.42
CA GLY A 36 -12.19 42.61 -2.42
C GLY A 36 -11.54 43.99 -2.45
N ILE A 37 -10.55 44.22 -1.57
CA ILE A 37 -9.78 45.47 -1.50
C ILE A 37 -9.08 45.77 -2.84
N GLY A 38 -8.60 44.75 -3.54
CA GLY A 38 -7.95 44.93 -4.85
C GLY A 38 -8.91 45.06 -6.03
N ALA A 39 -10.14 44.54 -5.90
CA ALA A 39 -11.08 44.40 -7.01
C ALA A 39 -12.19 45.46 -7.02
N PHE A 40 -12.58 46.00 -5.87
CA PHE A 40 -13.63 47.02 -5.76
C PHE A 40 -13.03 48.41 -5.52
N ASP A 41 -13.84 49.45 -5.73
CA ASP A 41 -13.42 50.86 -5.63
C ASP A 41 -14.51 51.65 -4.89
N ALA A 42 -14.85 51.19 -3.68
CA ALA A 42 -15.78 51.84 -2.79
C ALA A 42 -15.11 53.00 -2.05
N SER A 43 -15.91 53.81 -1.35
CA SER A 43 -15.38 54.96 -0.61
C SER A 43 -14.59 54.56 0.65
N TYR A 44 -14.69 53.30 1.10
CA TYR A 44 -14.06 52.79 2.32
C TYR A 44 -13.47 51.39 2.09
N ILE A 45 -12.22 51.17 2.52
CA ILE A 45 -11.51 49.88 2.42
C ILE A 45 -12.29 48.74 3.08
N LEU A 46 -12.98 49.02 4.19
CA LEU A 46 -13.79 48.01 4.89
C LEU A 46 -15.00 47.57 4.05
N GLU A 47 -15.54 48.47 3.22
CA GLU A 47 -16.63 48.18 2.30
C GLU A 47 -16.13 47.30 1.15
N ASP A 48 -14.96 47.58 0.58
CA ASP A 48 -14.33 46.73 -0.44
C ASP A 48 -14.02 45.33 0.08
N ALA A 49 -13.47 45.24 1.30
CA ALA A 49 -13.21 43.97 1.98
C ALA A 49 -14.50 43.17 2.19
N TRP A 50 -15.58 43.84 2.63
CA TRP A 50 -16.89 43.20 2.80
C TRP A 50 -17.46 42.73 1.45
N GLN A 51 -17.34 43.51 0.39
CA GLN A 51 -17.78 43.12 -0.96
C GLN A 51 -17.02 41.89 -1.45
N GLY A 52 -15.71 41.79 -1.20
CA GLY A 52 -14.93 40.58 -1.46
C GLY A 52 -15.44 39.36 -0.71
N VAL A 53 -15.62 39.47 0.61
CA VAL A 53 -16.22 38.40 1.43
C VAL A 53 -17.59 37.99 0.92
N PHE A 54 -18.42 38.94 0.49
CA PHE A 54 -19.78 38.68 0.08
C PHE A 54 -19.89 38.05 -1.32
N TYR A 55 -19.16 38.55 -2.32
CA TYR A 55 -19.28 38.06 -3.71
C TYR A 55 -18.32 36.92 -4.04
N ILE A 56 -17.18 36.82 -3.34
CA ILE A 56 -16.16 35.78 -3.55
C ILE A 56 -16.22 34.74 -2.43
N GLY A 57 -16.21 35.19 -1.18
CA GLY A 57 -16.17 34.30 -0.01
C GLY A 57 -17.47 33.51 0.22
N LEU A 58 -18.64 34.12 0.06
CA LEU A 58 -19.93 33.46 0.31
C LEU A 58 -20.16 32.22 -0.58
N PRO A 59 -19.93 32.25 -1.91
CA PRO A 59 -19.93 31.04 -2.72
C PRO A 59 -18.99 29.95 -2.20
N THR A 60 -17.79 30.30 -1.75
CA THR A 60 -16.81 29.36 -1.19
C THR A 60 -17.28 28.75 0.12
N VAL A 61 -17.86 29.55 1.02
CA VAL A 61 -18.44 29.07 2.29
C VAL A 61 -19.61 28.14 2.02
N ALA A 62 -20.52 28.53 1.13
CA ALA A 62 -21.65 27.70 0.73
C ALA A 62 -21.17 26.35 0.19
N ALA A 63 -20.17 26.35 -0.69
CA ALA A 63 -19.58 25.14 -1.23
C ALA A 63 -18.89 24.29 -0.14
N SER A 64 -18.14 24.92 0.76
CA SER A 64 -17.44 24.24 1.87
C SER A 64 -18.42 23.47 2.77
N LEU A 65 -19.56 24.09 3.10
CA LEU A 65 -20.53 23.56 4.07
C LEU A 65 -21.62 22.68 3.44
N LEU A 66 -22.02 22.95 2.20
CA LEU A 66 -23.17 22.27 1.57
C LEU A 66 -22.77 21.13 0.64
N THR A 67 -21.58 21.13 0.06
CA THR A 67 -21.16 20.04 -0.85
C THR A 67 -21.11 18.70 -0.15
N THR A 68 -20.54 18.61 1.05
CA THR A 68 -20.51 17.36 1.82
C THR A 68 -21.89 16.77 2.13
N PRO A 69 -22.85 17.49 2.75
CA PRO A 69 -24.16 16.92 3.05
C PRO A 69 -24.97 16.58 1.79
N VAL A 70 -24.85 17.36 0.72
CA VAL A 70 -25.53 17.07 -0.56
C VAL A 70 -24.93 15.83 -1.23
N ASP A 71 -23.61 15.73 -1.25
CA ASP A 71 -22.90 14.57 -1.81
C ASP A 71 -23.25 13.28 -1.05
N ARG A 72 -23.20 13.31 0.29
CA ARG A 72 -23.56 12.16 1.14
C ARG A 72 -25.03 11.76 1.04
N TRP A 73 -25.93 12.72 0.81
CA TRP A 73 -27.34 12.42 0.54
C TRP A 73 -27.54 11.66 -0.78
N LEU A 74 -26.60 11.81 -1.71
CA LEU A 74 -26.56 11.10 -2.98
C LEU A 74 -25.59 9.90 -2.94
N ASP A 75 -25.38 9.29 -1.79
CA ASP A 75 -24.45 8.15 -1.59
C ASP A 75 -22.98 8.44 -1.97
N GLY A 76 -22.57 9.71 -1.90
CA GLY A 76 -21.19 10.15 -2.06
C GLY A 76 -20.37 10.10 -0.76
N GLN A 77 -19.06 10.31 -0.89
CA GLN A 77 -18.08 10.10 0.19
C GLN A 77 -17.25 11.35 0.53
N LEU A 78 -17.59 12.54 0.02
CA LEU A 78 -16.84 13.74 0.34
C LEU A 78 -16.89 14.06 1.84
N THR A 79 -15.74 14.44 2.40
CA THR A 79 -15.64 14.95 3.78
C THR A 79 -15.61 16.48 3.80
N TYR A 80 -15.94 17.08 4.94
CA TYR A 80 -15.92 18.54 5.10
C TYR A 80 -14.53 19.14 4.84
N ASN A 81 -13.46 18.45 5.26
CA ASN A 81 -12.08 18.89 5.05
C ASN A 81 -11.75 18.95 3.54
N ARG A 82 -12.07 17.89 2.80
CA ARG A 82 -11.86 17.83 1.33
C ARG A 82 -12.73 18.84 0.59
N SER A 83 -14.00 18.96 0.97
CA SER A 83 -14.95 19.92 0.39
C SER A 83 -14.47 21.36 0.55
N SER A 84 -14.02 21.72 1.75
CA SER A 84 -13.57 23.07 2.08
C SER A 84 -12.23 23.42 1.44
N LEU A 85 -11.29 22.47 1.39
CA LEU A 85 -10.03 22.63 0.65
C LEU A 85 -10.30 22.83 -0.84
N LEU A 86 -11.16 22.01 -1.45
CA LEU A 86 -11.53 22.13 -2.86
C LEU A 86 -12.19 23.49 -3.14
N ALA A 87 -13.10 23.94 -2.29
CA ALA A 87 -13.74 25.23 -2.43
C ALA A 87 -12.74 26.40 -2.36
N LEU A 88 -11.78 26.35 -1.43
CA LEU A 88 -10.69 27.32 -1.32
C LEU A 88 -9.79 27.31 -2.56
N CYS A 89 -9.38 26.15 -3.06
CA CYS A 89 -8.59 26.05 -4.28
C CYS A 89 -9.32 26.66 -5.48
N CYS A 90 -10.62 26.39 -5.62
CA CYS A 90 -11.46 27.01 -6.65
C CYS A 90 -11.52 28.54 -6.50
N GLU A 91 -11.63 29.06 -5.28
CA GLU A 91 -11.61 30.50 -5.01
C GLU A 91 -10.30 31.14 -5.47
N LEU A 92 -9.17 30.53 -5.10
CA LEU A 92 -7.84 31.02 -5.47
C LEU A 92 -7.65 31.03 -7.00
N ILE A 93 -8.17 30.03 -7.71
CA ILE A 93 -8.16 29.98 -9.18
C ILE A 93 -8.95 31.14 -9.75
N VAL A 94 -10.17 31.40 -9.25
CA VAL A 94 -10.99 32.54 -9.72
C VAL A 94 -10.26 33.86 -9.49
N ILE A 95 -9.72 34.08 -8.29
CA ILE A 95 -8.99 35.31 -7.95
C ILE A 95 -7.77 35.48 -8.86
N ALA A 96 -6.99 34.42 -9.08
CA ALA A 96 -5.81 34.48 -9.94
C ALA A 96 -6.17 34.81 -11.39
N LEU A 97 -7.21 34.18 -11.94
CA LEU A 97 -7.69 34.46 -13.30
C LEU A 97 -8.20 35.89 -13.44
N LEU A 98 -8.95 36.39 -12.46
CA LEU A 98 -9.44 37.77 -12.46
C LEU A 98 -8.31 38.79 -12.30
N ALA A 99 -7.29 38.50 -11.49
CA ALA A 99 -6.12 39.35 -11.34
C ALA A 99 -5.34 39.47 -12.67
N VAL A 100 -5.10 38.34 -13.34
CA VAL A 100 -4.46 38.32 -14.67
C VAL A 100 -5.31 39.05 -15.69
N ALA A 101 -6.63 38.81 -15.72
CA ALA A 101 -7.55 39.50 -16.62
C ALA A 101 -7.57 41.01 -16.40
N SER A 102 -7.52 41.45 -15.14
CA SER A 102 -7.48 42.87 -14.79
C SER A 102 -6.19 43.53 -15.29
N VAL A 103 -5.04 42.87 -15.14
CA VAL A 103 -3.77 43.36 -15.71
C VAL A 103 -3.85 43.48 -17.22
N ILE A 104 -4.36 42.45 -17.92
CA ILE A 104 -4.54 42.48 -19.37
C ILE A 104 -5.51 43.59 -19.79
N ALA A 105 -6.62 43.77 -19.09
CA ALA A 105 -7.62 44.79 -19.37
C ALA A 105 -7.06 46.22 -19.23
N VAL A 106 -6.11 46.44 -18.31
CA VAL A 106 -5.41 47.73 -18.15
C VAL A 106 -4.36 47.94 -19.25
N LEU A 107 -3.69 46.88 -19.70
CA LEU A 107 -2.64 46.95 -20.70
C LEU A 107 -3.14 46.95 -22.16
N THR A 108 -4.42 46.64 -22.38
CA THR A 108 -5.03 46.47 -23.71
C THR A 108 -6.32 47.29 -23.87
N SER A 109 -6.90 47.31 -25.07
CA SER A 109 -8.18 47.98 -25.34
C SER A 109 -9.41 47.13 -24.99
N LEU A 110 -9.23 45.97 -24.34
CA LEU A 110 -10.31 45.01 -24.06
C LEU A 110 -11.28 45.49 -22.97
N GLY A 111 -10.83 46.39 -22.08
CA GLY A 111 -11.70 47.05 -21.09
C GLY A 111 -12.29 46.09 -20.03
N GLN A 112 -13.30 46.57 -19.31
CA GLN A 112 -13.91 45.84 -18.18
C GLN A 112 -14.74 44.62 -18.61
N ASN A 113 -15.32 44.63 -19.82
CA ASN A 113 -16.11 43.50 -20.33
C ASN A 113 -15.29 42.21 -20.38
N PHE A 114 -14.01 42.30 -20.76
CA PHE A 114 -13.10 41.15 -20.75
C PHE A 114 -12.89 40.54 -19.36
N VAL A 115 -12.92 41.35 -18.29
CA VAL A 115 -12.81 40.83 -16.92
C VAL A 115 -14.07 40.04 -16.54
N PHE A 116 -15.24 40.45 -17.03
CA PHE A 116 -16.49 39.69 -16.84
C PHE A 116 -16.55 38.42 -17.67
N ASP A 117 -16.06 38.46 -18.91
CA ASP A 117 -15.90 37.26 -19.74
C ASP A 117 -15.02 36.22 -19.04
N VAL A 118 -13.89 36.67 -18.48
CA VAL A 118 -13.02 35.80 -17.68
C VAL A 118 -13.70 35.32 -16.40
N LEU A 119 -14.52 36.14 -15.74
CA LEU A 119 -15.32 35.70 -14.58
C LEU A 119 -16.26 34.55 -14.96
N ILE A 120 -16.99 34.66 -16.07
CA ILE A 120 -17.91 33.62 -16.56
C ILE A 120 -17.13 32.33 -16.86
N ALA A 121 -16.01 32.45 -17.60
CA ALA A 121 -15.15 31.31 -17.89
C ALA A 121 -14.57 30.67 -16.63
N ALA A 122 -14.14 31.47 -15.65
CA ALA A 122 -13.60 30.99 -14.38
C ALA A 122 -14.67 30.26 -13.56
N LEU A 123 -15.91 30.77 -13.52
CA LEU A 123 -17.03 30.12 -12.84
C LEU A 123 -17.43 28.79 -13.49
N ALA A 124 -17.40 28.69 -14.82
CA ALA A 124 -17.58 27.43 -15.54
C ALA A 124 -16.40 26.46 -15.30
N LEU A 125 -15.16 26.97 -15.25
CA LEU A 125 -13.96 26.19 -14.97
C LEU A 125 -13.99 25.56 -13.59
N ILE A 126 -14.31 26.33 -12.55
CA ILE A 126 -14.39 25.76 -11.19
C ILE A 126 -15.51 24.74 -11.07
N PHE A 127 -16.62 24.88 -11.81
CA PHE A 127 -17.66 23.85 -11.85
C PHE A 127 -17.11 22.55 -12.43
N ALA A 128 -16.41 22.62 -13.57
CA ALA A 128 -15.83 21.44 -14.20
C ALA A 128 -14.72 20.78 -13.35
N LEU A 129 -13.88 21.60 -12.69
CA LEU A 129 -12.86 21.11 -11.75
C LEU A 129 -13.52 20.37 -10.58
N ARG A 130 -14.54 20.97 -9.97
CA ARG A 130 -15.29 20.34 -8.87
C ARG A 130 -15.99 19.06 -9.34
N LEU A 131 -16.54 19.06 -10.54
CA LEU A 131 -17.18 17.87 -11.12
C LEU A 131 -16.18 16.72 -11.28
N LEU A 132 -14.97 17.00 -11.77
CA LEU A 132 -13.90 16.00 -11.88
C LEU A 132 -13.56 15.41 -10.50
N VAL A 133 -13.38 16.26 -9.49
CA VAL A 133 -13.05 15.80 -8.13
C VAL A 133 -14.19 15.00 -7.51
N VAL A 134 -15.45 15.43 -7.68
CA VAL A 134 -16.61 14.66 -7.19
C VAL A 134 -16.74 13.33 -7.92
N LEU A 135 -16.49 13.26 -9.23
CA LEU A 135 -16.50 11.99 -9.98
C LEU A 135 -15.38 11.05 -9.52
N ALA A 136 -14.20 11.59 -9.19
CA ALA A 136 -13.09 10.80 -8.69
C ALA A 136 -13.37 10.24 -7.29
N VAL A 137 -14.00 11.02 -6.41
CA VAL A 137 -14.19 10.67 -4.99
C VAL A 137 -15.53 10.00 -4.69
N SER A 138 -16.63 10.39 -5.34
CA SER A 138 -17.98 9.90 -5.05
C SER A 138 -18.45 8.92 -6.11
N ARG A 139 -19.20 7.86 -5.74
CA ARG A 139 -19.62 6.72 -6.61
C ARG A 139 -20.77 7.14 -7.57
N ASN A 140 -20.82 8.44 -7.88
CA ASN A 140 -21.97 9.09 -8.47
C ASN A 140 -21.88 9.15 -9.99
N SER A 141 -22.98 8.83 -10.65
CA SER A 141 -23.13 9.08 -12.08
C SER A 141 -23.00 10.59 -12.38
N LEU A 142 -22.58 10.94 -13.60
CA LEU A 142 -22.36 12.33 -14.03
C LEU A 142 -23.48 13.30 -13.59
N PRO A 143 -24.79 12.99 -13.75
CA PRO A 143 -25.86 13.89 -13.32
C PRO A 143 -25.91 14.09 -11.80
N LEU A 144 -25.66 13.03 -11.03
CA LEU A 144 -25.65 13.08 -9.56
C LEU A 144 -24.43 13.86 -9.06
N ALA A 145 -23.26 13.66 -9.66
CA ALA A 145 -22.03 14.38 -9.33
C ALA A 145 -22.10 15.89 -9.66
N ALA A 146 -22.85 16.26 -10.70
CA ALA A 146 -23.05 17.65 -11.09
C ALA A 146 -23.76 18.49 -10.02
N ILE A 147 -24.64 17.88 -9.22
CA ILE A 147 -25.41 18.57 -8.18
C ILE A 147 -24.47 19.18 -7.11
N PRO A 148 -23.69 18.39 -6.33
CA PRO A 148 -22.79 18.93 -5.32
C PRO A 148 -21.62 19.73 -5.92
N ALA A 149 -21.18 19.41 -7.14
CA ALA A 149 -20.14 20.16 -7.85
C ALA A 149 -20.60 21.60 -8.20
N SER A 150 -21.88 21.77 -8.54
CA SER A 150 -22.45 23.06 -8.97
C SER A 150 -22.57 24.11 -7.86
N ILE A 151 -22.54 23.72 -6.58
CA ILE A 151 -22.92 24.60 -5.46
C ILE A 151 -22.16 25.93 -5.45
N GLN A 152 -20.84 25.92 -5.67
CA GLN A 152 -20.03 27.14 -5.68
C GLN A 152 -20.42 28.06 -6.86
N THR A 153 -20.45 27.51 -8.07
CA THR A 153 -20.80 28.23 -9.31
C THR A 153 -22.25 28.71 -9.31
N ALA A 154 -23.18 27.90 -8.80
CA ALA A 154 -24.59 28.24 -8.69
C ALA A 154 -24.82 29.33 -7.64
N THR A 155 -24.12 29.29 -6.50
CA THR A 155 -24.19 30.35 -5.50
C THR A 155 -23.64 31.66 -6.06
N ALA A 156 -22.49 31.63 -6.74
CA ALA A 156 -21.94 32.80 -7.42
C ALA A 156 -22.91 33.34 -8.50
N GLY A 157 -23.42 32.48 -9.38
CA GLY A 157 -24.38 32.85 -10.42
C GLY A 157 -25.70 33.42 -9.85
N LEU A 158 -26.18 32.89 -8.72
CA LEU A 158 -27.35 33.42 -8.02
C LEU A 158 -27.08 34.83 -7.47
N LEU A 159 -25.90 35.07 -6.87
CA LEU A 159 -25.51 36.40 -6.43
C LEU A 159 -25.43 37.37 -7.62
N LEU A 160 -24.79 36.97 -8.73
CA LEU A 160 -24.75 37.78 -9.94
C LEU A 160 -26.16 38.10 -10.45
N PHE A 161 -27.05 37.11 -10.53
CA PHE A 161 -28.44 37.30 -10.99
C PHE A 161 -29.26 38.27 -10.10
N VAL A 162 -29.10 38.17 -8.78
CA VAL A 162 -29.81 38.99 -7.79
C VAL A 162 -29.31 40.44 -7.79
N TYR A 163 -28.00 40.63 -7.89
CA TYR A 163 -27.34 41.93 -7.67
C TYR A 163 -26.99 42.68 -8.98
N SER A 164 -26.89 42.02 -10.14
CA SER A 164 -26.64 42.72 -11.41
C SER A 164 -27.85 43.44 -11.99
N GLY A 165 -29.06 43.07 -11.56
CA GLY A 165 -30.30 43.56 -12.14
C GLY A 165 -30.80 42.72 -13.34
N ALA A 166 -30.09 41.66 -13.73
CA ALA A 166 -30.54 40.70 -14.76
C ALA A 166 -31.96 40.14 -14.48
N MET A 167 -32.31 39.96 -13.20
CA MET A 167 -33.65 39.55 -12.76
C MET A 167 -34.78 40.46 -13.29
N ARG A 168 -34.52 41.76 -13.53
CA ARG A 168 -35.52 42.71 -14.06
C ARG A 168 -35.88 42.46 -15.53
N TYR A 169 -34.98 41.84 -16.29
CA TYR A 169 -35.16 41.57 -17.73
C TYR A 169 -35.89 40.25 -17.98
N VAL A 170 -35.61 39.22 -17.17
CA VAL A 170 -36.24 37.89 -17.30
C VAL A 170 -37.70 37.89 -16.82
N TYR A 171 -38.02 38.74 -15.84
CA TYR A 171 -39.31 38.72 -15.13
C TYR A 171 -40.22 39.92 -15.47
N GLN A 172 -40.39 40.25 -16.75
CA GLN A 172 -41.38 41.26 -17.18
C GLN A 172 -42.84 40.84 -16.92
N GLY A 173 -43.11 39.56 -16.60
CA GLY A 173 -44.46 39.01 -16.38
C GLY A 173 -44.81 38.52 -14.96
N GLY A 174 -43.90 38.55 -13.99
CA GLY A 174 -44.17 38.10 -12.61
C GLY A 174 -44.44 39.26 -11.66
N GLY A 175 -45.45 39.12 -10.81
CA GLY A 175 -46.01 40.22 -10.02
C GLY A 175 -45.01 40.99 -9.14
N PRO A 176 -45.33 42.26 -8.81
CA PRO A 176 -44.43 43.23 -8.19
C PRO A 176 -43.78 42.80 -6.85
N LEU A 177 -44.33 41.79 -6.18
CA LEU A 177 -43.80 41.28 -4.91
C LEU A 177 -42.46 40.56 -5.06
N PHE A 178 -42.27 39.71 -6.08
CA PHE A 178 -41.02 38.95 -6.24
C PHE A 178 -39.84 39.85 -6.63
N THR A 179 -40.07 40.78 -7.54
CA THR A 179 -39.07 41.79 -7.95
C THR A 179 -38.71 42.71 -6.79
N ALA A 180 -39.66 43.06 -5.91
CA ALA A 180 -39.41 43.88 -4.73
C ALA A 180 -38.68 43.14 -3.59
N LEU A 181 -38.89 41.83 -3.45
CA LEU A 181 -38.27 41.01 -2.40
C LEU A 181 -36.84 40.61 -2.74
N LEU A 182 -36.57 40.20 -3.99
CA LEU A 182 -35.32 39.54 -4.37
C LEU A 182 -34.38 40.38 -5.25
N SER A 183 -34.83 41.35 -6.04
CA SER A 183 -33.92 42.15 -6.89
C SER A 183 -33.24 43.27 -6.09
N ARG A 184 -31.90 43.28 -6.02
CA ARG A 184 -31.12 44.25 -5.22
C ARG A 184 -30.03 45.03 -6.00
N PRO A 185 -30.25 45.50 -7.24
CA PRO A 185 -29.22 46.23 -7.99
C PRO A 185 -28.86 47.60 -7.39
N GLN A 186 -29.74 48.17 -6.55
CA GLN A 186 -29.43 49.43 -5.84
C GLN A 186 -28.42 49.25 -4.70
N SER A 187 -28.14 48.01 -4.30
CA SER A 187 -27.19 47.66 -3.23
C SER A 187 -25.93 46.97 -3.78
N ALA A 188 -25.78 46.91 -5.11
CA ALA A 188 -24.67 46.24 -5.77
C ALA A 188 -23.56 47.25 -6.13
N PRO A 189 -22.28 46.82 -6.13
CA PRO A 189 -21.19 47.61 -6.70
C PRO A 189 -21.48 47.96 -8.16
N SER A 190 -21.11 49.17 -8.59
CA SER A 190 -21.36 49.68 -9.95
C SER A 190 -20.82 48.77 -11.04
N ARG A 191 -19.72 48.05 -10.77
CA ARG A 191 -19.11 47.07 -11.67
C ARG A 191 -20.07 45.89 -11.99
N LEU A 192 -20.88 45.42 -11.05
CA LEU A 192 -21.76 44.26 -11.26
C LEU A 192 -23.01 44.57 -12.10
N LEU A 193 -23.35 45.85 -12.30
CA LEU A 193 -24.50 46.27 -13.11
C LEU A 193 -24.29 46.07 -14.61
N LEU A 194 -23.07 45.72 -15.04
CA LEU A 194 -22.72 45.42 -16.43
C LEU A 194 -23.18 44.02 -16.87
N ILE A 195 -23.54 43.13 -15.93
CA ILE A 195 -23.92 41.75 -16.22
C ILE A 195 -25.39 41.68 -16.66
N THR A 196 -25.60 41.13 -17.85
CA THR A 196 -26.89 40.95 -18.52
C THR A 196 -27.44 39.52 -18.34
N PRO A 197 -28.71 39.24 -18.70
CA PRO A 197 -29.22 37.87 -18.74
C PRO A 197 -28.48 36.95 -19.72
N ASP A 198 -27.96 37.49 -20.81
CA ASP A 198 -27.25 36.72 -21.83
C ASP A 198 -25.93 36.16 -21.27
N ASP A 199 -25.25 36.90 -20.38
CA ASP A 199 -24.05 36.46 -19.66
C ASP A 199 -24.33 35.27 -18.73
N LEU A 200 -25.52 35.21 -18.13
CA LEU A 200 -25.91 34.08 -17.28
C LEU A 200 -26.30 32.85 -18.11
N LEU A 201 -26.92 33.04 -19.27
CA LEU A 201 -27.12 31.95 -20.24
C LEU A 201 -25.79 31.43 -20.77
N LEU A 202 -24.84 32.34 -21.00
CA LEU A 202 -23.48 31.99 -21.39
C LEU A 202 -22.77 31.17 -20.32
N LEU A 203 -22.90 31.55 -19.04
CA LEU A 203 -22.38 30.77 -17.91
C LEU A 203 -22.94 29.34 -17.89
N VAL A 204 -24.26 29.18 -18.11
CA VAL A 204 -24.89 27.85 -18.18
C VAL A 204 -24.36 27.05 -19.36
N GLY A 205 -24.27 27.66 -20.54
CA GLY A 205 -23.75 27.02 -21.76
C GLY A 205 -22.28 26.60 -21.62
N MET A 206 -21.43 27.48 -21.10
CA MET A 206 -20.02 27.19 -20.82
C MET A 206 -19.86 26.11 -19.75
N SER A 207 -20.66 26.16 -18.68
CA SER A 207 -20.65 25.12 -17.64
C SER A 207 -21.00 23.74 -18.22
N ALA A 208 -22.01 23.67 -19.10
CA ALA A 208 -22.37 22.42 -19.78
C ALA A 208 -21.26 21.92 -20.71
N LEU A 209 -20.66 22.82 -21.52
CA LEU A 209 -19.54 22.48 -22.39
C LEU A 209 -18.35 21.94 -21.59
N TYR A 210 -17.94 22.65 -20.54
CA TYR A 210 -16.79 22.27 -19.74
C TYR A 210 -17.06 20.97 -18.96
N ALA A 211 -18.29 20.73 -18.50
CA ALA A 211 -18.66 19.44 -17.91
C ALA A 211 -18.55 18.28 -18.91
N LEU A 212 -18.97 18.48 -20.17
CA LEU A 212 -18.79 17.46 -21.22
C LEU A 212 -17.31 17.19 -21.50
N VAL A 213 -16.49 18.24 -21.53
CA VAL A 213 -15.03 18.14 -21.70
C VAL A 213 -14.40 17.39 -20.52
N ALA A 214 -14.74 17.74 -19.28
CA ALA A 214 -14.26 17.06 -18.08
C ALA A 214 -14.69 15.58 -18.06
N TYR A 215 -15.94 15.29 -18.45
CA TYR A 215 -16.43 13.92 -18.57
C TYR A 215 -15.69 13.12 -19.66
N GLY A 216 -15.45 13.73 -20.82
CA GLY A 216 -14.67 13.14 -21.91
C GLY A 216 -13.21 12.86 -21.51
N PHE A 217 -12.61 13.77 -20.75
CA PHE A 217 -11.29 13.59 -20.14
C PHE A 217 -11.27 12.37 -19.22
N VAL A 218 -12.18 12.32 -18.24
CA VAL A 218 -12.30 11.19 -17.31
C VAL A 218 -12.48 9.87 -18.05
N ARG A 219 -13.41 9.81 -19.02
CA ARG A 219 -13.64 8.63 -19.86
C ARG A 219 -12.41 8.19 -20.64
N THR A 220 -11.61 9.13 -21.13
CA THR A 220 -10.40 8.83 -21.89
C THR A 220 -9.30 8.27 -20.99
N VAL A 221 -9.13 8.84 -19.80
CA VAL A 221 -8.14 8.40 -18.81
C VAL A 221 -8.51 7.05 -18.19
N ASP A 222 -9.80 6.81 -17.95
CA ASP A 222 -10.29 5.59 -17.30
C ASP A 222 -10.42 4.39 -18.27
N ARG A 223 -10.47 4.66 -19.59
CA ARG A 223 -10.69 3.63 -20.60
C ARG A 223 -9.61 2.54 -20.64
N PRO A 224 -8.30 2.85 -20.60
CA PRO A 224 -7.27 1.82 -20.57
C PRO A 224 -7.46 0.84 -19.40
N TRP A 225 -7.69 1.35 -18.19
CA TRP A 225 -7.91 0.54 -16.98
C TRP A 225 -9.11 -0.40 -17.11
N ARG A 226 -10.24 0.12 -17.58
CA ARG A 226 -11.45 -0.71 -17.81
C ARG A 226 -11.24 -1.79 -18.87
N GLN A 227 -10.38 -1.54 -19.86
CA GLN A 227 -10.16 -2.47 -20.97
C GLN A 227 -9.12 -3.55 -20.63
N SER A 228 -8.10 -3.24 -19.84
CA SER A 228 -7.03 -4.18 -19.49
C SER A 228 -7.25 -4.90 -18.17
N LEU A 229 -7.75 -4.20 -17.15
CA LEU A 229 -7.89 -4.72 -15.79
C LEU A 229 -9.35 -4.97 -15.38
N GLY A 230 -10.32 -4.56 -16.21
CA GLY A 230 -11.76 -4.71 -15.90
C GLY A 230 -12.29 -3.75 -14.83
N VAL A 231 -11.41 -2.94 -14.23
CA VAL A 231 -11.71 -2.00 -13.14
C VAL A 231 -11.48 -0.55 -13.54
N SER A 232 -12.03 0.39 -12.77
CA SER A 232 -11.81 1.83 -13.00
C SER A 232 -10.56 2.31 -12.27
N GLY A 233 -9.71 3.09 -12.96
CA GLY A 233 -8.57 3.75 -12.32
C GLY A 233 -9.01 4.82 -11.30
N LEU A 234 -10.23 5.33 -11.42
CA LEU A 234 -10.83 6.22 -10.42
C LEU A 234 -11.18 5.46 -9.12
N ASP A 235 -11.58 4.19 -9.22
CA ASP A 235 -11.88 3.36 -8.06
C ASP A 235 -10.58 3.05 -7.29
N PHE A 236 -9.48 2.77 -8.00
CA PHE A 236 -8.14 2.66 -7.41
C PHE A 236 -7.71 3.93 -6.68
N LEU A 237 -7.74 5.08 -7.37
CA LEU A 237 -7.32 6.36 -6.80
C LEU A 237 -8.14 6.69 -5.55
N ARG A 238 -9.44 6.40 -5.57
CA ARG A 238 -10.34 6.60 -4.44
C ARG A 238 -10.02 5.68 -3.28
N GLY A 239 -9.92 4.36 -3.52
CA GLY A 239 -9.58 3.39 -2.48
C GLY A 239 -8.26 3.75 -1.81
N PHE A 240 -7.26 4.16 -2.61
CA PHE A 240 -5.96 4.58 -2.12
C PHE A 240 -6.03 5.86 -1.27
N ILE A 241 -6.78 6.88 -1.72
CA ILE A 241 -7.02 8.11 -0.96
C ILE A 241 -7.82 7.84 0.33
N GLY A 242 -8.79 6.93 0.28
CA GLY A 242 -9.57 6.50 1.44
C GLY A 242 -8.71 5.78 2.48
N HIS A 243 -7.86 4.86 2.03
CA HIS A 243 -6.96 4.10 2.89
C HIS A 243 -5.96 5.01 3.61
N ILE A 244 -5.20 5.82 2.88
CA ILE A 244 -4.16 6.68 3.48
C ILE A 244 -4.75 7.75 4.41
N ALA A 245 -5.89 8.34 4.05
CA ALA A 245 -6.43 9.48 4.81
C ALA A 245 -7.34 9.07 5.98
N GLU A 246 -8.04 7.94 5.86
CA GLU A 246 -9.16 7.55 6.72
C GLU A 246 -9.08 6.09 7.18
N GLY A 247 -8.06 5.32 6.75
CA GLY A 247 -7.91 3.90 7.08
C GLY A 247 -9.00 3.02 6.47
N SER A 248 -9.58 3.43 5.33
CA SER A 248 -10.65 2.67 4.68
C SER A 248 -10.13 1.37 4.05
N ARG A 249 -11.01 0.36 3.98
CA ARG A 249 -10.76 -0.94 3.34
C ARG A 249 -11.15 -0.96 1.85
N GLU A 250 -11.52 0.18 1.28
CA GLU A 250 -11.99 0.25 -0.11
C GLU A 250 -10.92 -0.10 -1.14
N LEU A 251 -9.65 0.02 -0.76
CA LEU A 251 -8.53 -0.39 -1.60
C LEU A 251 -8.43 -1.93 -1.67
N GLU A 252 -8.80 -2.65 -0.61
CA GLU A 252 -8.86 -4.10 -0.61
C GLU A 252 -9.97 -4.59 -1.57
N ASP A 253 -11.15 -3.95 -1.57
CA ASP A 253 -12.22 -4.26 -2.54
C ASP A 253 -11.76 -4.10 -4.01
N PHE A 254 -10.86 -3.14 -4.25
CA PHE A 254 -10.27 -2.94 -5.57
C PHE A 254 -9.28 -4.06 -5.91
N PHE A 255 -8.39 -4.42 -4.97
CA PHE A 255 -7.43 -5.50 -5.17
C PHE A 255 -8.10 -6.86 -5.32
N GLU A 256 -9.17 -7.14 -4.56
CA GLU A 256 -9.97 -8.37 -4.68
C GLU A 256 -10.63 -8.49 -6.07
N GLN A 257 -11.05 -7.38 -6.68
CA GLN A 257 -11.66 -7.41 -8.03
C GLN A 257 -10.67 -7.69 -9.16
N ILE A 258 -9.40 -7.35 -8.98
CA ILE A 258 -8.35 -7.61 -9.98
C ILE A 258 -7.51 -8.85 -9.67
N GLY A 259 -7.63 -9.36 -8.45
CA GLY A 259 -6.90 -10.51 -7.98
C GLY A 259 -7.33 -11.81 -8.65
N GLU A 260 -6.51 -12.83 -8.48
CA GLU A 260 -6.71 -14.16 -9.02
C GLU A 260 -6.72 -15.17 -7.89
N ASP A 261 -7.61 -16.17 -7.97
CA ASP A 261 -7.64 -17.25 -7.00
C ASP A 261 -6.44 -18.17 -7.22
N ALA A 262 -5.69 -18.42 -6.15
CA ALA A 262 -4.52 -19.27 -6.13
C ALA A 262 -4.64 -20.31 -5.02
N ILE A 263 -4.19 -21.52 -5.31
CA ILE A 263 -4.00 -22.56 -4.30
C ILE A 263 -2.54 -22.47 -3.85
N VAL A 264 -2.35 -22.17 -2.57
CA VAL A 264 -1.03 -22.04 -1.95
C VAL A 264 -0.84 -23.11 -0.87
N PRO A 265 0.29 -23.84 -0.86
CA PRO A 265 0.63 -24.71 0.24
C PRO A 265 1.02 -23.89 1.47
N VAL A 266 0.64 -24.39 2.64
CA VAL A 266 1.00 -23.88 3.95
C VAL A 266 1.67 -25.03 4.69
N THR A 267 2.99 -24.96 4.80
CA THR A 267 3.80 -26.00 5.43
C THR A 267 4.16 -25.60 6.86
N VAL A 268 3.99 -26.52 7.79
CA VAL A 268 4.27 -26.32 9.22
C VAL A 268 5.27 -27.34 9.70
N LEU A 269 6.33 -26.89 10.34
CA LEU A 269 7.22 -27.71 11.16
C LEU A 269 6.92 -27.39 12.63
N SER A 270 6.45 -28.36 13.39
CA SER A 270 6.15 -28.17 14.81
C SER A 270 7.11 -28.97 15.68
N PHE A 271 7.46 -28.42 16.84
CA PHE A 271 8.27 -29.06 17.86
C PHE A 271 7.46 -29.15 19.17
N ARG A 272 7.37 -30.34 19.75
CA ARG A 272 6.69 -30.58 21.03
C ARG A 272 7.66 -31.07 22.09
N ARG A 273 7.43 -30.64 23.33
CA ARG A 273 8.18 -31.15 24.48
C ARG A 273 7.84 -32.60 24.72
N LEU A 274 8.77 -33.38 25.26
CA LEU A 274 8.42 -34.71 25.77
C LEU A 274 7.63 -34.58 27.08
N GLY A 275 6.47 -35.25 27.18
CA GLY A 275 5.63 -35.22 28.37
C GLY A 275 6.33 -35.69 29.65
N GLY A 276 5.91 -35.19 30.81
CA GLY A 276 6.60 -35.38 32.10
C GLY A 276 6.75 -36.83 32.59
N ALA A 277 5.91 -37.77 32.13
CA ALA A 277 6.05 -39.20 32.41
C ALA A 277 7.08 -39.90 31.50
N GLU A 278 7.40 -39.32 30.34
CA GLU A 278 8.35 -39.86 29.37
C GLU A 278 9.77 -39.33 29.53
N SER A 279 9.94 -38.09 30.01
CA SER A 279 11.29 -37.54 30.25
C SER A 279 12.10 -38.36 31.27
N GLN A 280 11.42 -39.12 32.14
CA GLN A 280 12.01 -39.98 33.17
C GLN A 280 12.25 -41.43 32.72
N ARG A 281 11.92 -41.82 31.48
CA ARG A 281 12.17 -43.18 30.97
C ARG A 281 13.66 -43.42 30.70
N SER A 282 14.13 -44.60 31.08
CA SER A 282 15.52 -45.04 30.90
C SER A 282 15.88 -45.29 29.43
N ASP A 283 17.16 -45.19 29.07
CA ASP A 283 17.65 -45.43 27.69
C ASP A 283 17.27 -46.82 27.14
N ALA A 284 17.14 -47.82 28.02
CA ALA A 284 16.71 -49.17 27.67
C ALA A 284 15.21 -49.26 27.35
N GLU A 285 14.37 -48.44 27.97
CA GLU A 285 12.94 -48.32 27.66
C GLU A 285 12.72 -47.52 26.37
N ARG A 286 13.56 -46.50 26.12
CA ARG A 286 13.55 -45.73 24.86
C ARG A 286 13.94 -46.58 23.64
N ALA A 287 14.94 -47.45 23.79
CA ALA A 287 15.37 -48.38 22.75
C ALA A 287 14.36 -49.50 22.41
N SER A 288 13.28 -49.66 23.21
CA SER A 288 12.26 -50.68 22.99
C SER A 288 11.14 -50.29 22.01
N GLY A 289 11.15 -49.04 21.51
CA GLY A 289 10.22 -48.56 20.49
C GLY A 289 8.76 -48.37 20.94
N ALA A 290 8.46 -48.53 22.24
CA ALA A 290 7.11 -48.29 22.76
C ALA A 290 6.91 -46.79 23.04
N SER A 291 6.36 -46.03 22.08
CA SER A 291 5.92 -44.65 22.32
C SER A 291 4.85 -44.61 23.42
N GLY A 292 5.06 -43.82 24.47
CA GLY A 292 3.95 -43.36 25.30
C GLY A 292 3.09 -42.38 24.49
N GLU A 293 1.86 -42.11 24.93
CA GLU A 293 1.05 -41.04 24.32
C GLU A 293 1.79 -39.70 24.47
N PRO A 294 2.15 -39.02 23.36
CA PRO A 294 2.75 -37.70 23.43
C PRO A 294 1.68 -36.68 23.84
N ASP A 295 1.78 -36.19 25.07
CA ASP A 295 0.89 -35.19 25.68
C ASP A 295 1.67 -33.90 26.02
N GLY A 296 2.66 -33.57 25.18
CA GLY A 296 3.58 -32.46 25.41
C GLY A 296 3.14 -31.17 24.73
N ASP A 297 3.21 -30.05 25.45
CA ASP A 297 2.94 -28.72 24.91
C ASP A 297 3.92 -28.35 23.80
N GLU A 298 3.44 -27.58 22.80
CA GLU A 298 4.26 -27.05 21.73
C GLU A 298 5.37 -26.14 22.27
N LYS A 299 6.61 -26.37 21.81
CA LYS A 299 7.77 -25.53 22.14
C LYS A 299 8.00 -24.46 21.09
N ALA A 300 7.93 -24.84 19.82
CA ALA A 300 8.15 -23.95 18.70
C ALA A 300 7.40 -24.42 17.46
N ARG A 301 7.11 -23.50 16.55
CA ARG A 301 6.46 -23.80 15.28
C ARG A 301 7.01 -22.93 14.18
N PHE A 302 7.52 -23.53 13.10
CA PHE A 302 7.83 -22.83 11.86
C PHE A 302 6.62 -22.95 10.94
N VAL A 303 6.20 -21.84 10.35
CA VAL A 303 5.00 -21.79 9.50
C VAL A 303 5.33 -21.02 8.25
N LEU A 304 5.16 -21.67 7.10
CA LEU A 304 5.49 -21.12 5.80
C LEU A 304 4.28 -21.23 4.86
N PRO A 305 3.39 -20.21 4.84
CA PRO A 305 2.46 -20.07 3.74
C PRO A 305 3.23 -19.61 2.51
N MET A 306 3.08 -20.30 1.38
CA MET A 306 3.74 -19.92 0.11
C MET A 306 3.06 -18.70 -0.54
N ILE A 307 3.19 -17.57 0.13
CA ILE A 307 2.56 -16.29 -0.17
C ILE A 307 3.52 -15.15 0.19
N HIS A 308 3.41 -14.02 -0.50
CA HIS A 308 4.17 -12.82 -0.14
C HIS A 308 3.36 -11.94 0.82
N PRO A 309 3.94 -11.37 1.89
CA PRO A 309 3.27 -10.42 2.75
C PRO A 309 2.74 -9.21 1.96
N GLY A 310 1.50 -8.80 2.23
CA GLY A 310 0.71 -7.85 1.41
C GLY A 310 1.43 -6.56 0.96
N PRO A 311 0.86 -5.84 -0.02
CA PRO A 311 1.60 -4.93 -0.89
C PRO A 311 2.33 -3.78 -0.18
N MET A 312 1.79 -3.21 0.91
CA MET A 312 2.41 -2.13 1.69
C MET A 312 1.82 -2.03 3.11
N GLY A 313 2.66 -1.83 4.13
CA GLY A 313 2.23 -1.55 5.50
C GLY A 313 1.37 -2.66 6.10
N GLU A 314 0.18 -2.31 6.61
CA GLU A 314 -0.81 -3.27 7.13
C GLU A 314 -1.86 -3.68 6.06
N ILE A 315 -1.73 -3.22 4.81
CA ILE A 315 -2.71 -3.50 3.75
C ILE A 315 -2.62 -4.97 3.31
N GLY A 316 -3.77 -5.62 3.17
CA GLY A 316 -3.85 -7.02 2.76
C GLY A 316 -3.27 -7.91 3.85
N GLY A 317 -2.14 -8.58 3.56
CA GLY A 317 -1.44 -9.47 4.48
C GLY A 317 -0.10 -8.97 5.02
N GLY A 318 0.17 -7.66 5.05
CA GLY A 318 1.50 -7.15 5.45
C GLY A 318 1.92 -7.51 6.90
N ASN A 319 0.94 -7.81 7.76
CA ASN A 319 1.14 -8.32 9.13
C ASN A 319 1.00 -9.85 9.26
N LEU A 320 1.02 -10.59 8.16
CA LEU A 320 0.87 -12.06 8.14
C LEU A 320 1.84 -12.77 9.10
N PRO A 321 3.15 -12.44 9.17
CA PRO A 321 4.05 -13.02 10.16
C PRO A 321 3.53 -12.90 11.60
N GLN A 322 3.02 -11.71 11.96
CA GLN A 322 2.48 -11.47 13.30
C GLN A 322 1.23 -12.30 13.56
N ARG A 323 0.31 -12.35 12.60
CA ARG A 323 -0.95 -13.10 12.73
C ARG A 323 -0.71 -14.60 12.90
N ILE A 324 0.24 -15.16 12.17
CA ILE A 324 0.69 -16.55 12.34
C ILE A 324 1.31 -16.76 13.72
N ALA A 325 2.14 -15.82 14.17
CA ALA A 325 2.81 -15.94 15.45
C ALA A 325 1.86 -15.89 16.66
N GLU A 326 0.72 -15.21 16.52
CA GLU A 326 -0.30 -15.10 17.56
C GLU A 326 -1.16 -16.37 17.73
N THR A 327 -1.12 -17.31 16.77
CA THR A 327 -1.89 -18.57 16.84
C THR A 327 -1.07 -19.79 17.22
N ALA A 328 0.26 -19.68 17.33
CA ALA A 328 1.09 -20.75 17.85
C ALA A 328 1.03 -20.78 19.38
N ASP A 329 1.00 -21.98 19.96
CA ASP A 329 1.10 -22.16 21.41
C ASP A 329 2.56 -21.99 21.86
N GLY A 330 3.50 -22.46 21.02
CA GLY A 330 4.94 -22.28 21.19
C GLY A 330 5.48 -21.00 20.55
N LEU A 331 6.81 -20.84 20.58
CA LEU A 331 7.45 -19.73 19.87
C LEU A 331 7.37 -19.94 18.35
N ALA A 332 6.63 -19.08 17.66
CA ALA A 332 6.48 -19.17 16.20
C ALA A 332 7.67 -18.60 15.42
N PHE A 333 7.93 -19.17 14.24
CA PHE A 333 8.92 -18.73 13.27
C PHE A 333 8.26 -18.69 11.88
N PRO A 334 7.79 -17.51 11.43
CA PRO A 334 7.25 -17.33 10.09
C PRO A 334 8.31 -16.73 9.14
N PRO A 335 9.27 -17.52 8.60
CA PRO A 335 10.25 -16.99 7.65
C PRO A 335 9.59 -16.62 6.32
N HIS A 336 10.31 -15.84 5.50
CA HIS A 336 9.85 -15.50 4.15
C HIS A 336 9.73 -16.74 3.24
N ALA A 337 8.65 -16.78 2.46
CA ALA A 337 8.41 -17.85 1.50
C ALA A 337 9.13 -17.59 0.18
N THR A 338 9.36 -18.65 -0.60
CA THR A 338 9.80 -18.50 -1.99
C THR A 338 8.62 -18.08 -2.89
N ALA A 339 8.04 -16.91 -2.62
CA ALA A 339 6.93 -16.32 -3.36
C ALA A 339 7.15 -14.81 -3.44
N GLY A 340 7.06 -14.21 -4.63
CA GLY A 340 7.22 -12.76 -4.82
C GLY A 340 5.90 -11.98 -4.86
N HIS A 341 5.99 -10.70 -5.17
CA HIS A 341 4.87 -9.74 -5.12
C HIS A 341 3.60 -10.10 -5.92
N ASP A 342 3.68 -10.96 -6.94
CA ASP A 342 2.49 -11.44 -7.66
C ASP A 342 1.60 -12.34 -6.79
N PHE A 343 2.17 -12.92 -5.73
CA PHE A 343 1.49 -13.68 -4.70
C PHE A 343 1.23 -12.84 -3.45
N ASN A 344 1.11 -11.52 -3.59
CA ASN A 344 0.63 -10.65 -2.50
C ASN A 344 -0.83 -10.95 -2.17
N LEU A 345 -1.14 -11.10 -0.88
CA LEU A 345 -2.53 -11.15 -0.41
C LEU A 345 -3.25 -9.82 -0.64
N VAL A 346 -4.45 -9.90 -1.23
CA VAL A 346 -5.26 -8.73 -1.58
C VAL A 346 -6.06 -8.17 -0.40
N THR A 347 -6.46 -9.00 0.56
CA THR A 347 -7.31 -8.61 1.70
C THR A 347 -6.81 -9.19 3.02
N GLU A 348 -7.16 -8.53 4.13
CA GLU A 348 -6.91 -9.04 5.48
C GLU A 348 -7.67 -10.36 5.74
N ARG A 349 -8.83 -10.55 5.10
CA ARG A 349 -9.65 -11.77 5.28
C ARG A 349 -8.94 -13.03 4.79
N GLU A 350 -8.12 -12.93 3.75
CA GLU A 350 -7.37 -14.08 3.25
C GLU A 350 -6.25 -14.52 4.22
N VAL A 351 -5.82 -13.65 5.14
CA VAL A 351 -4.89 -14.04 6.21
C VAL A 351 -5.51 -15.08 7.12
N ASP A 352 -6.79 -14.95 7.46
CA ASP A 352 -7.49 -15.93 8.30
C ASP A 352 -7.55 -17.30 7.61
N THR A 353 -7.77 -17.34 6.29
CA THR A 353 -7.74 -18.58 5.50
C THR A 353 -6.39 -19.31 5.61
N LEU A 354 -5.28 -18.57 5.60
CA LEU A 354 -3.94 -19.14 5.75
C LEU A 354 -3.65 -19.58 7.18
N VAL A 355 -4.07 -18.79 8.17
CA VAL A 355 -3.95 -19.14 9.58
C VAL A 355 -4.71 -20.44 9.88
N ASP A 356 -5.95 -20.57 9.39
CA ASP A 356 -6.73 -21.79 9.51
C ASP A 356 -6.04 -23.00 8.83
N ALA A 357 -5.38 -22.78 7.69
CA ALA A 357 -4.61 -23.83 7.03
C ALA A 357 -3.36 -24.23 7.82
N ALA A 358 -2.66 -23.28 8.42
CA ALA A 358 -1.53 -23.54 9.31
C ALA A 358 -1.97 -24.33 10.56
N GLU A 359 -3.12 -24.01 11.16
CA GLU A 359 -3.66 -24.77 12.29
C GLU A 359 -4.03 -26.21 11.91
N ARG A 360 -4.64 -26.40 10.73
CA ARG A 360 -4.92 -27.75 10.21
C ARG A 360 -3.63 -28.54 9.95
N ALA A 361 -2.61 -27.90 9.34
CA ALA A 361 -1.32 -28.53 9.12
C ALA A 361 -0.68 -28.93 10.45
N ALA A 362 -0.64 -28.03 11.44
CA ALA A 362 -0.11 -28.31 12.77
C ALA A 362 -0.82 -29.47 13.48
N ALA A 363 -2.13 -29.62 13.27
CA ALA A 363 -2.92 -30.72 13.83
C ALA A 363 -2.64 -32.08 13.16
N ASN A 364 -2.14 -32.07 11.92
CA ASN A 364 -1.85 -33.26 11.10
C ASN A 364 -0.38 -33.68 11.13
N VAL A 365 0.49 -32.97 11.86
CA VAL A 365 1.91 -33.31 11.98
C VAL A 365 2.08 -34.70 12.63
N GLU A 366 2.86 -35.55 11.98
CA GLU A 366 3.36 -36.81 12.54
C GLU A 366 4.71 -36.58 13.21
N TYR A 367 4.79 -36.82 14.53
CA TYR A 367 5.97 -36.46 15.32
C TYR A 367 6.97 -37.62 15.44
N THR A 368 8.26 -37.26 15.37
CA THR A 368 9.42 -38.13 15.56
C THR A 368 10.44 -37.48 16.48
N ARG A 369 11.27 -38.31 17.12
CA ARG A 369 12.31 -37.87 18.08
C ARG A 369 13.68 -37.75 17.45
N ASP A 370 13.83 -38.26 16.23
CA ASP A 370 15.11 -38.34 15.56
C ASP A 370 15.14 -37.36 14.38
N ALA A 371 16.28 -36.72 14.20
CA ALA A 371 16.55 -35.77 13.14
C ALA A 371 17.94 -36.03 12.57
N THR A 372 18.22 -35.50 11.39
CA THR A 372 19.57 -35.53 10.82
C THR A 372 20.41 -34.36 11.36
N ARG A 373 21.73 -34.42 11.20
CA ARG A 373 22.56 -33.22 11.28
C ARG A 373 22.20 -32.26 10.15
N SER A 374 22.32 -30.96 10.39
CA SER A 374 22.17 -30.00 9.31
C SER A 374 23.32 -30.13 8.32
N THR A 375 22.97 -29.98 7.04
CA THR A 375 23.90 -30.03 5.90
C THR A 375 23.74 -28.77 5.07
N ARG A 376 24.85 -28.25 4.54
CA ARG A 376 24.85 -27.12 3.60
C ARG A 376 25.38 -27.55 2.24
N VAL A 377 24.66 -27.15 1.20
CA VAL A 377 25.04 -27.34 -0.21
C VAL A 377 25.15 -25.96 -0.88
N GLN A 378 26.15 -25.80 -1.75
CA GLN A 378 26.31 -24.62 -2.59
C GLN A 378 26.25 -25.01 -4.06
N ARG A 379 25.40 -24.32 -4.82
CA ARG A 379 25.36 -24.38 -6.29
C ARG A 379 25.35 -22.96 -6.84
N GLY A 380 26.44 -22.58 -7.52
CA GLY A 380 26.64 -21.21 -7.98
C GLY A 380 26.47 -20.23 -6.81
N ASP A 381 25.54 -19.30 -6.95
CA ASP A 381 25.22 -18.29 -5.93
C ASP A 381 24.21 -18.77 -4.88
N ALA A 382 23.51 -19.90 -5.09
CA ALA A 382 22.54 -20.43 -4.14
C ALA A 382 23.24 -21.28 -3.06
N SER A 383 23.09 -20.86 -1.80
CA SER A 383 23.50 -21.62 -0.62
C SER A 383 22.28 -22.14 0.11
N LEU A 384 22.15 -23.46 0.25
CA LEU A 384 21.03 -24.08 0.95
C LEU A 384 21.53 -24.79 2.20
N ILE A 385 20.95 -24.48 3.35
CA ILE A 385 21.05 -25.31 4.56
C ILE A 385 19.78 -26.11 4.71
N GLY A 386 19.88 -27.36 5.16
CA GLY A 386 18.71 -28.14 5.53
C GLY A 386 18.96 -29.15 6.63
N GLN A 387 17.88 -29.58 7.25
CA GLN A 387 17.83 -30.58 8.31
C GLN A 387 16.59 -31.45 8.13
N GLY A 388 16.77 -32.76 8.20
CA GLY A 388 15.69 -33.75 8.12
C GLY A 388 15.12 -34.07 9.50
N PHE A 389 13.82 -34.35 9.57
CA PHE A 389 13.11 -34.74 10.78
C PHE A 389 12.37 -36.06 10.49
N GLY A 390 12.80 -37.16 11.11
CA GLY A 390 12.25 -38.48 10.80
C GLY A 390 12.77 -39.06 9.50
N ASP A 391 11.88 -39.75 8.79
CA ASP A 391 12.25 -40.54 7.62
C ASP A 391 12.32 -39.68 6.34
N ASP A 392 11.41 -38.73 6.16
CA ASP A 392 11.26 -38.00 4.90
C ASP A 392 10.96 -36.49 5.04
N ASP A 393 10.64 -35.96 6.23
CA ASP A 393 10.37 -34.53 6.38
C ASP A 393 11.65 -33.69 6.45
N ALA A 394 11.62 -32.45 5.92
CA ALA A 394 12.76 -31.54 5.98
C ALA A 394 12.40 -30.06 6.11
N PHE A 395 13.27 -29.33 6.82
CA PHE A 395 13.37 -27.89 6.72
C PHE A 395 14.59 -27.51 5.86
N MET A 396 14.41 -26.55 4.96
CA MET A 396 15.45 -25.97 4.14
C MET A 396 15.34 -24.45 4.13
N ALA A 397 16.48 -23.77 4.09
CA ALA A 397 16.54 -22.33 3.85
C ALA A 397 17.59 -22.03 2.78
N VAL A 398 17.20 -21.26 1.77
CA VAL A 398 18.12 -20.77 0.73
C VAL A 398 18.54 -19.33 1.04
N THR A 399 19.83 -19.04 0.86
CA THR A 399 20.36 -17.68 0.80
C THR A 399 21.19 -17.51 -0.46
N PHE A 400 21.15 -16.32 -1.03
CA PHE A 400 22.06 -15.89 -2.10
C PHE A 400 23.21 -15.03 -1.58
N ALA A 401 23.27 -14.74 -0.27
CA ALA A 401 24.35 -13.99 0.33
C ALA A 401 25.71 -14.69 0.10
N PRO A 402 26.78 -13.95 -0.22
CA PRO A 402 26.90 -12.49 -0.21
C PRO A 402 26.44 -11.80 -1.51
N ALA A 403 25.96 -12.54 -2.51
CA ALA A 403 25.30 -11.94 -3.66
C ALA A 403 23.94 -11.35 -3.25
N PHE A 404 23.35 -10.56 -4.14
CA PHE A 404 22.08 -9.89 -3.88
C PHE A 404 20.95 -10.66 -4.55
N ALA A 405 19.87 -10.86 -3.80
CA ALA A 405 18.62 -11.37 -4.32
C ALA A 405 17.45 -10.60 -3.69
N ASP A 406 16.40 -10.47 -4.47
CA ASP A 406 15.09 -10.00 -4.01
C ASP A 406 14.21 -11.24 -3.85
N ASP A 407 12.99 -11.22 -4.35
CA ASP A 407 12.11 -12.38 -4.24
C ASP A 407 12.50 -13.55 -5.14
N ILE A 408 12.19 -14.74 -4.64
CA ILE A 408 12.10 -15.97 -5.43
C ILE A 408 10.66 -16.14 -5.93
N GLU A 409 10.48 -16.30 -7.24
CA GLU A 409 9.16 -16.53 -7.80
C GLU A 409 8.55 -17.84 -7.29
N TYR A 410 7.23 -17.82 -7.02
CA TYR A 410 6.45 -18.96 -6.53
C TYR A 410 6.71 -20.26 -7.30
N ALA A 411 6.75 -20.18 -8.62
CA ALA A 411 6.98 -21.34 -9.48
C ALA A 411 8.39 -21.94 -9.31
N VAL A 412 9.41 -21.11 -9.04
CA VAL A 412 10.78 -21.58 -8.79
C VAL A 412 10.86 -22.27 -7.43
N GLY A 413 10.25 -21.67 -6.40
CA GLY A 413 10.15 -22.26 -5.06
C GLY A 413 9.50 -23.63 -5.06
N LEU A 414 8.33 -23.75 -5.71
CA LEU A 414 7.64 -25.03 -5.88
C LEU A 414 8.48 -26.07 -6.63
N ALA A 415 9.18 -25.65 -7.70
CA ALA A 415 10.02 -26.55 -8.47
C ALA A 415 11.22 -27.06 -7.64
N ALA A 416 11.84 -26.20 -6.83
CA ALA A 416 12.95 -26.57 -5.96
C ALA A 416 12.50 -27.52 -4.84
N ALA A 417 11.37 -27.25 -4.18
CA ALA A 417 10.79 -28.17 -3.21
C ALA A 417 10.40 -29.51 -3.85
N ALA A 418 9.85 -29.50 -5.07
CA ALA A 418 9.54 -30.72 -5.80
C ALA A 418 10.80 -31.54 -6.16
N GLU A 419 11.91 -30.90 -6.50
CA GLU A 419 13.18 -31.57 -6.79
C GLU A 419 13.75 -32.24 -5.53
N ALA A 420 13.72 -31.56 -4.38
CA ALA A 420 14.09 -32.13 -3.08
C ALA A 420 13.24 -33.37 -2.73
N ARG A 421 11.94 -33.32 -3.02
CA ARG A 421 11.02 -34.46 -2.83
C ARG A 421 11.31 -35.63 -3.77
N CYS A 422 11.66 -35.35 -5.02
CA CYS A 422 12.11 -36.38 -5.97
C CYS A 422 13.38 -37.10 -5.50
N ALA A 423 14.19 -36.47 -4.65
CA ALA A 423 15.41 -37.02 -4.07
C ALA A 423 15.19 -37.90 -2.82
N GLY A 424 13.95 -38.11 -2.39
CA GLY A 424 13.61 -39.02 -1.29
C GLY A 424 12.90 -38.39 -0.10
N LEU A 425 12.66 -37.08 -0.13
CA LEU A 425 11.94 -36.36 0.93
C LEU A 425 10.41 -36.32 0.69
N GLY A 426 9.66 -36.18 1.77
CA GLY A 426 8.21 -36.14 1.90
C GLY A 426 7.70 -34.71 1.91
N ASP A 427 7.42 -34.15 3.10
CA ASP A 427 7.09 -32.74 3.27
C ASP A 427 8.35 -31.88 3.41
N VAL A 428 8.44 -30.80 2.62
CA VAL A 428 9.61 -29.90 2.58
C VAL A 428 9.17 -28.47 2.82
N LEU A 429 9.64 -27.87 3.92
CA LEU A 429 9.50 -26.44 4.20
C LEU A 429 10.73 -25.71 3.66
N LEU A 430 10.62 -25.10 2.48
CA LEU A 430 11.70 -24.36 1.83
C LEU A 430 11.51 -22.84 2.01
N ALA A 431 12.25 -22.25 2.95
CA ALA A 431 12.24 -20.81 3.20
C ALA A 431 13.25 -20.06 2.31
N ASP A 432 12.88 -18.85 1.92
CA ASP A 432 13.82 -17.83 1.46
C ASP A 432 14.39 -17.12 2.69
N ALA A 433 15.71 -17.12 2.84
CA ALA A 433 16.34 -16.40 3.94
C ALA A 433 16.19 -14.88 3.81
N HIS A 434 16.05 -14.37 2.58
CA HIS A 434 15.72 -12.97 2.28
C HIS A 434 16.62 -11.96 3.03
N ASN A 435 17.93 -12.19 2.97
CA ASN A 435 18.92 -11.64 3.92
C ASN A 435 20.10 -10.91 3.26
N SER A 436 19.96 -10.45 2.01
CA SER A 436 20.99 -9.70 1.29
C SER A 436 20.41 -9.02 0.05
N ASN A 437 20.07 -7.74 0.16
CA ASN A 437 19.48 -6.96 -0.94
C ASN A 437 20.12 -5.58 -1.06
N ASN A 438 20.36 -5.16 -2.30
CA ASN A 438 21.01 -3.88 -2.62
C ASN A 438 20.02 -2.83 -3.15
N GLY A 439 18.72 -3.02 -2.91
CA GLY A 439 17.63 -2.18 -3.38
C GLY A 439 17.56 -2.11 -4.90
N LEU A 440 17.25 -0.92 -5.43
CA LEU A 440 17.17 -0.68 -6.87
C LEU A 440 18.53 -0.38 -7.54
N GLN A 441 19.64 -0.83 -6.95
CA GLN A 441 20.98 -0.53 -7.47
C GLN A 441 21.45 -1.62 -8.46
N GLY A 442 21.82 -1.22 -9.67
CA GLY A 442 22.40 -2.11 -10.68
C GLY A 442 21.41 -2.51 -11.78
N GLU A 443 21.88 -3.30 -12.75
CA GLU A 443 21.06 -3.77 -13.88
C GLU A 443 20.24 -5.03 -13.56
N ASP A 444 20.67 -5.79 -12.54
CA ASP A 444 19.98 -6.97 -12.02
C ASP A 444 19.31 -6.61 -10.69
N LEU A 445 17.97 -6.62 -10.69
CA LEU A 445 17.15 -6.30 -9.52
C LEU A 445 17.10 -7.45 -8.50
N GLY A 446 17.79 -8.57 -8.73
CA GLY A 446 17.89 -9.64 -7.75
C GLY A 446 16.79 -10.71 -7.84
N HIS A 447 15.75 -10.51 -8.65
CA HIS A 447 14.63 -11.46 -8.77
C HIS A 447 15.07 -12.84 -9.28
N VAL A 448 14.63 -13.90 -8.60
CA VAL A 448 14.90 -15.29 -9.00
C VAL A 448 13.69 -15.82 -9.77
N VAL A 449 13.74 -15.61 -11.08
CA VAL A 449 12.66 -15.94 -12.03
C VAL A 449 12.93 -17.24 -12.79
N PRO A 450 11.91 -17.96 -13.30
CA PRO A 450 12.08 -19.13 -14.14
C PRO A 450 13.01 -18.88 -15.33
N GLY A 451 13.97 -19.78 -15.53
CA GLY A 451 14.96 -19.68 -16.60
C GLY A 451 16.19 -18.83 -16.26
N SER A 452 16.23 -18.19 -15.09
CA SER A 452 17.44 -17.51 -14.59
C SER A 452 18.48 -18.52 -14.09
N HIS A 453 19.76 -18.14 -14.13
CA HIS A 453 20.83 -18.95 -13.55
C HIS A 453 20.60 -19.25 -12.06
N ARG A 454 20.12 -18.25 -11.29
CA ARG A 454 19.77 -18.42 -9.87
C ARG A 454 18.65 -19.46 -9.68
N SER A 455 17.65 -19.50 -10.57
CA SER A 455 16.57 -20.50 -10.48
C SER A 455 17.09 -21.93 -10.66
N PHE A 456 17.97 -22.18 -11.65
CA PHE A 456 18.55 -23.51 -11.84
C PHE A 456 19.49 -23.91 -10.69
N ASN A 457 20.31 -22.97 -10.21
CA ASN A 457 21.17 -23.19 -9.04
C ASN A 457 20.37 -23.61 -7.80
N LEU A 458 19.23 -22.94 -7.54
CA LEU A 458 18.34 -23.27 -6.44
C LEU A 458 17.68 -24.64 -6.63
N ILE A 459 17.10 -24.92 -7.79
CA ILE A 459 16.41 -26.19 -8.06
C ILE A 459 17.40 -27.36 -7.94
N GLU A 460 18.54 -27.29 -8.61
CA GLU A 460 19.57 -28.35 -8.55
C GLU A 460 20.13 -28.51 -7.13
N GLY A 461 20.40 -27.39 -6.45
CA GLY A 461 20.91 -27.39 -5.08
C GLY A 461 19.92 -27.97 -4.06
N ALA A 462 18.61 -27.76 -4.25
CA ALA A 462 17.57 -28.38 -3.45
C ALA A 462 17.51 -29.90 -3.66
N GLY A 463 17.68 -30.37 -4.90
CA GLY A 463 17.82 -31.80 -5.21
C GLY A 463 19.03 -32.44 -4.53
N ASP A 464 20.20 -31.82 -4.66
CA ASP A 464 21.46 -32.28 -4.04
C ASP A 464 21.35 -32.33 -2.50
N LEU A 465 20.71 -31.31 -1.90
CA LEU A 465 20.47 -31.28 -0.46
C LEU A 465 19.45 -32.35 -0.04
N GLY A 466 18.42 -32.59 -0.84
CA GLY A 466 17.44 -33.64 -0.63
C GLY A 466 18.09 -35.03 -0.59
N GLU A 467 18.95 -35.34 -1.57
CA GLU A 467 19.71 -36.61 -1.61
C GLU A 467 20.62 -36.74 -0.38
N ALA A 468 21.32 -35.67 -0.01
CA ALA A 468 22.21 -35.67 1.14
C ALA A 468 21.47 -35.89 2.48
N LEU A 469 20.25 -35.37 2.62
CA LEU A 469 19.42 -35.55 3.82
C LEU A 469 18.77 -36.93 3.86
N ALA A 470 18.29 -37.46 2.73
CA ALA A 470 17.69 -38.78 2.64
C ALA A 470 18.68 -39.91 2.97
N ASP A 471 19.97 -39.72 2.65
CA ASP A 471 21.05 -40.67 2.96
C ASP A 471 21.68 -40.48 4.36
N ALA A 472 21.29 -39.43 5.11
CA ALA A 472 21.93 -39.09 6.37
C ALA A 472 21.42 -39.94 7.55
N ASP A 473 22.33 -40.29 8.46
CA ASP A 473 21.96 -40.93 9.73
C ASP A 473 21.14 -39.97 10.60
N THR A 474 20.13 -40.50 11.27
CA THR A 474 19.30 -39.79 12.24
C THR A 474 19.76 -40.05 13.69
N ALA A 475 19.55 -39.08 14.57
CA ALA A 475 19.87 -39.18 15.99
C ALA A 475 18.89 -38.34 16.83
N PRO A 476 18.82 -38.55 18.17
CA PRO A 476 17.89 -37.84 19.03
C PRO A 476 18.01 -36.32 18.94
N LEU A 477 16.86 -35.65 18.85
CA LEU A 477 16.72 -34.22 18.67
C LEU A 477 16.54 -33.48 20.01
N GLU A 478 17.31 -32.41 20.19
CA GLU A 478 17.05 -31.38 21.20
C GLU A 478 16.77 -30.04 20.53
N LEU A 479 15.92 -29.22 21.15
CA LEU A 479 15.62 -27.85 20.73
C LEU A 479 15.66 -26.90 21.93
N GLY A 480 16.32 -25.76 21.74
CA GLY A 480 16.18 -24.60 22.60
C GLY A 480 15.79 -23.37 21.80
N THR A 481 15.01 -22.49 22.43
CA THR A 481 14.51 -21.28 21.79
C THR A 481 14.69 -20.04 22.66
N ALA A 482 14.83 -18.89 22.02
CA ALA A 482 14.89 -17.59 22.68
C ALA A 482 14.25 -16.50 21.81
N TRP A 483 13.74 -15.47 22.45
CA TRP A 483 13.04 -14.37 21.78
C TRP A 483 13.24 -13.05 22.53
N ASP A 484 13.51 -11.99 21.77
CA ASP A 484 13.37 -10.61 22.24
C ASP A 484 12.48 -9.86 21.25
N ARG A 485 11.45 -9.15 21.75
CA ARG A 485 10.64 -8.24 20.94
C ARG A 485 11.46 -7.05 20.44
N THR A 486 12.59 -6.79 21.09
CA THR A 486 13.49 -5.67 20.90
C THR A 486 12.86 -4.33 21.25
N VAL A 487 13.71 -3.29 21.33
CA VAL A 487 13.27 -1.91 21.60
C VAL A 487 13.03 -1.09 20.33
N TRP A 488 13.42 -1.63 19.17
CA TRP A 488 13.32 -0.93 17.90
C TRP A 488 11.88 -0.85 17.41
N THR A 489 11.64 0.17 16.60
CA THR A 489 10.35 0.45 15.98
C THR A 489 10.36 0.08 14.50
N PRO A 490 9.18 -0.04 13.84
CA PRO A 490 9.13 -0.29 12.40
C PRO A 490 9.92 0.73 11.57
N THR A 491 10.01 1.98 12.02
CA THR A 491 10.82 3.01 11.35
C THR A 491 12.34 2.80 11.43
N GLU A 492 12.79 1.90 12.31
CA GLU A 492 14.20 1.49 12.45
C GLU A 492 14.47 0.13 11.75
N GLY A 493 13.48 -0.43 11.06
CA GLY A 493 13.62 -1.64 10.26
C GLY A 493 13.27 -2.95 10.98
N ILE A 494 12.71 -2.88 12.20
CA ILE A 494 12.30 -4.06 12.97
C ILE A 494 10.80 -4.02 13.28
N GLY A 495 10.11 -5.11 12.95
CA GLY A 495 8.71 -5.35 13.17
C GLY A 495 8.36 -5.83 14.59
N PRO A 496 7.07 -6.07 14.87
CA PRO A 496 6.56 -6.36 16.20
C PRO A 496 7.01 -7.70 16.79
N LEU A 497 7.55 -8.63 15.98
CA LEU A 497 8.04 -9.92 16.44
C LEU A 497 9.51 -9.91 16.86
N GLY A 498 10.27 -8.83 16.59
CA GLY A 498 11.66 -8.69 17.03
C GLY A 498 12.61 -9.75 16.49
N VAL A 499 13.48 -10.30 17.34
CA VAL A 499 14.48 -11.32 16.96
C VAL A 499 14.18 -12.64 17.66
N ARG A 500 14.14 -13.73 16.90
CA ARG A 500 13.85 -15.09 17.39
C ARG A 500 14.98 -16.02 17.03
N VAL A 501 15.36 -16.89 17.96
CA VAL A 501 16.44 -17.86 17.75
C VAL A 501 15.96 -19.25 18.11
N ALA A 502 16.24 -20.21 17.23
CA ALA A 502 16.07 -21.64 17.47
C ALA A 502 17.43 -22.33 17.31
N VAL A 503 17.78 -23.19 18.28
CA VAL A 503 18.99 -24.02 18.21
C VAL A 503 18.62 -25.48 18.33
N THR A 504 18.82 -26.24 17.25
CA THR A 504 18.71 -27.71 17.30
C THR A 504 20.05 -28.33 17.66
N ALA A 505 20.03 -29.46 18.37
CA ALA A 505 21.22 -30.27 18.60
C ALA A 505 20.97 -31.74 18.26
N VAL A 506 21.82 -32.29 17.40
CA VAL A 506 21.74 -33.66 16.86
C VAL A 506 23.16 -34.19 16.68
N ASP A 507 23.46 -35.38 17.22
CA ASP A 507 24.78 -36.02 17.12
C ASP A 507 25.96 -35.06 17.45
N GLY A 508 25.78 -34.24 18.48
CA GLY A 508 26.77 -33.26 18.93
C GLY A 508 26.94 -32.01 18.05
N GLN A 509 26.30 -31.94 16.88
CA GLN A 509 26.22 -30.71 16.08
C GLN A 509 25.11 -29.81 16.60
N ARG A 510 25.38 -28.51 16.71
CA ARG A 510 24.38 -27.48 17.01
C ARG A 510 24.11 -26.66 15.76
N THR A 511 22.84 -26.55 15.39
CA THR A 511 22.40 -25.74 14.24
C THR A 511 21.61 -24.53 14.75
N CYS A 512 21.98 -23.32 14.33
CA CYS A 512 21.36 -22.09 14.78
C CYS A 512 20.59 -21.41 13.65
N TYR A 513 19.29 -21.21 13.86
CA TYR A 513 18.42 -20.45 12.98
C TYR A 513 18.02 -19.16 13.69
N VAL A 514 18.36 -18.02 13.09
CA VAL A 514 17.95 -16.69 13.56
C VAL A 514 16.92 -16.14 12.60
N LEU A 515 15.79 -15.66 13.12
CA LEU A 515 14.76 -14.98 12.35
C LEU A 515 14.60 -13.56 12.89
N VAL A 516 14.89 -12.58 12.04
CA VAL A 516 14.71 -11.15 12.34
C VAL A 516 13.42 -10.68 11.69
N ASP A 517 12.50 -10.13 12.48
CA ASP A 517 11.26 -9.58 11.96
C ASP A 517 11.52 -8.23 11.30
N GLY A 518 11.75 -8.25 10.01
CA GLY A 518 12.02 -7.09 9.16
C GLY A 518 11.77 -7.46 7.70
N ASN A 519 12.01 -6.52 6.79
CA ASN A 519 11.98 -6.77 5.35
C ASN A 519 13.22 -7.62 4.96
N ASN A 520 14.09 -7.13 4.07
CA ASN A 520 15.36 -7.74 3.73
C ASN A 520 16.46 -7.31 4.72
N MET A 521 17.73 -7.57 4.38
CA MET A 521 18.89 -7.21 5.20
C MET A 521 19.98 -6.52 4.38
N GLU A 522 20.68 -5.56 5.01
CA GLU A 522 21.84 -4.90 4.43
C GLU A 522 22.92 -5.91 4.00
N PRO A 523 23.50 -5.77 2.79
CA PRO A 523 24.48 -6.72 2.32
C PRO A 523 25.72 -6.80 3.22
N GLY A 524 26.14 -8.03 3.51
CA GLY A 524 27.27 -8.33 4.38
C GLY A 524 26.93 -8.40 5.88
N LEU A 525 25.78 -7.89 6.31
CA LEU A 525 25.36 -8.00 7.72
C LEU A 525 25.11 -9.46 8.12
N ARG A 526 24.50 -10.27 7.24
CA ARG A 526 24.31 -11.71 7.47
C ARG A 526 25.63 -12.42 7.77
N ASP A 527 26.67 -12.20 6.96
CA ASP A 527 27.96 -12.85 7.17
C ASP A 527 28.63 -12.38 8.48
N ALA A 528 28.52 -11.09 8.81
CA ALA A 528 29.02 -10.56 10.07
C ALA A 528 28.33 -11.19 11.29
N LEU A 529 27.01 -11.42 11.23
CA LEU A 529 26.24 -12.08 12.29
C LEU A 529 26.61 -13.57 12.40
N VAL A 530 26.77 -14.27 11.27
CA VAL A 530 27.20 -15.67 11.26
C VAL A 530 28.59 -15.82 11.87
N ASP A 531 29.55 -14.99 11.43
CA ASP A 531 30.92 -15.05 11.96
C ASP A 531 30.95 -14.73 13.46
N ALA A 532 30.14 -13.77 13.93
CA ALA A 532 29.99 -13.47 15.35
C ALA A 532 29.43 -14.66 16.16
N LEU A 533 28.41 -15.35 15.65
CA LEU A 533 27.83 -16.54 16.29
C LEU A 533 28.83 -17.69 16.37
N VAL A 534 29.61 -17.90 15.31
CA VAL A 534 30.69 -18.89 15.27
C VAL A 534 31.73 -18.57 16.34
N ASP A 535 32.19 -17.32 16.42
CA ASP A 535 33.25 -16.89 17.35
C ASP A 535 32.80 -16.94 18.82
N ALA A 536 31.57 -16.49 19.11
CA ALA A 536 31.08 -16.37 20.49
C ALA A 536 30.59 -17.71 21.06
N HIS A 537 29.89 -18.53 20.28
CA HIS A 537 29.19 -19.73 20.75
C HIS A 537 29.72 -21.04 20.19
N GLY A 538 30.69 -20.99 19.26
CA GLY A 538 31.34 -22.16 18.69
C GLY A 538 30.41 -22.98 17.80
N PHE A 539 29.47 -22.34 17.09
CA PHE A 539 28.70 -22.99 16.04
C PHE A 539 29.62 -23.32 14.85
N ALA A 540 29.28 -24.34 14.07
CA ALA A 540 29.89 -24.54 12.76
C ALA A 540 29.29 -23.52 11.78
N ARG A 541 30.13 -22.83 10.98
CA ARG A 541 29.65 -21.81 10.03
C ARG A 541 28.56 -22.32 9.09
N ASP A 542 28.69 -23.57 8.64
CA ASP A 542 27.72 -24.21 7.74
C ASP A 542 26.40 -24.59 8.43
N ALA A 543 26.35 -24.55 9.77
CA ALA A 543 25.19 -24.87 10.61
C ALA A 543 24.54 -23.61 11.21
N VAL A 544 24.71 -22.43 10.58
CA VAL A 544 24.07 -21.18 10.98
C VAL A 544 23.38 -20.56 9.76
N GLU A 545 22.16 -20.06 9.96
CA GLU A 545 21.49 -19.20 8.97
C GLU A 545 20.74 -18.06 9.66
N ILE A 546 20.77 -16.89 9.01
CA ILE A 546 20.05 -15.69 9.43
C ILE A 546 18.97 -15.44 8.39
N MET A 547 17.73 -15.34 8.81
CA MET A 547 16.57 -15.15 7.93
C MET A 547 15.81 -13.91 8.35
N THR A 548 14.98 -13.39 7.45
CA THR A 548 13.97 -12.39 7.79
C THR A 548 12.56 -12.90 7.52
N THR A 549 11.56 -12.19 8.06
CA THR A 549 10.13 -12.49 7.87
C THR A 549 9.56 -11.86 6.60
N ASP A 550 10.32 -10.96 5.98
CA ASP A 550 9.88 -9.99 4.99
C ASP A 550 8.61 -9.20 5.39
N THR A 551 8.51 -8.78 6.65
CA THR A 551 7.33 -8.02 7.07
C THR A 551 7.31 -6.62 6.47
N HIS A 552 6.24 -6.31 5.73
CA HIS A 552 6.00 -4.99 5.16
C HIS A 552 5.47 -3.93 6.15
N ILE A 553 5.28 -4.29 7.43
CA ILE A 553 4.97 -3.34 8.50
C ILE A 553 6.06 -2.25 8.60
N VAL A 554 7.32 -2.59 8.27
CA VAL A 554 8.44 -1.64 8.31
C VAL A 554 8.46 -0.69 7.10
N ASN A 555 7.74 -0.99 6.01
CA ASN A 555 7.76 -0.24 4.74
C ASN A 555 6.55 0.72 4.60
N THR A 556 6.36 1.66 5.54
CA THR A 556 5.21 2.59 5.52
C THR A 556 5.45 3.89 4.74
N VAL A 557 6.62 4.52 4.90
CA VAL A 557 6.95 5.84 4.30
C VAL A 557 8.05 5.74 3.24
N LYS A 558 8.98 4.81 3.44
CA LYS A 558 10.01 4.45 2.46
C LYS A 558 9.70 3.06 1.94
N SER A 559 9.90 2.86 0.64
CA SER A 559 9.85 1.54 0.02
C SER A 559 11.01 0.65 0.47
N GLU A 560 12.16 1.25 0.81
CA GLU A 560 13.35 0.56 1.29
C GLU A 560 13.54 0.87 2.80
N ASN A 561 13.49 -0.17 3.64
CA ASN A 561 13.74 -0.08 5.09
C ASN A 561 14.19 -1.45 5.63
N GLN A 562 15.33 -1.92 5.14
CA GLN A 562 15.88 -3.23 5.46
C GLN A 562 16.62 -3.27 6.80
N VAL A 563 16.75 -4.47 7.37
CA VAL A 563 17.46 -4.71 8.62
C VAL A 563 18.92 -4.27 8.46
N GLY A 564 19.33 -3.31 9.27
CA GLY A 564 20.68 -2.75 9.28
C GLY A 564 20.87 -1.41 8.56
N ASP A 565 19.86 -0.87 7.87
CA ASP A 565 19.93 0.45 7.21
C ASP A 565 19.85 1.58 8.24
N ALA A 566 18.82 1.55 9.10
CA ALA A 566 18.58 2.60 10.10
C ALA A 566 19.10 2.26 11.50
N LEU A 567 19.10 0.97 11.87
CA LEU A 567 19.49 0.51 13.21
C LEU A 567 21.01 0.37 13.37
N ASP A 568 21.46 0.34 14.63
CA ASP A 568 22.86 0.05 14.96
C ASP A 568 23.13 -1.46 14.83
N GLN A 569 23.93 -1.82 13.84
CA GLN A 569 24.27 -3.22 13.52
C GLN A 569 25.06 -3.91 14.65
N ASP A 570 25.87 -3.16 15.42
CA ASP A 570 26.58 -3.73 16.57
C ASP A 570 25.60 -4.10 17.69
N ALA A 571 24.57 -3.28 17.91
CA ALA A 571 23.52 -3.57 18.89
C ALA A 571 22.64 -4.76 18.47
N LEU A 572 22.33 -4.89 17.16
CA LEU A 572 21.65 -6.08 16.64
C LEU A 572 22.50 -7.34 16.85
N ARG A 573 23.81 -7.27 16.57
CA ARG A 573 24.73 -8.38 16.83
C ARG A 573 24.68 -8.81 18.29
N ASP A 574 24.75 -7.86 19.23
CA ASP A 574 24.73 -8.17 20.65
C ASP A 574 23.42 -8.88 21.06
N VAL A 575 22.26 -8.41 20.59
CA VAL A 575 20.96 -9.08 20.81
C VAL A 575 20.95 -10.51 20.25
N VAL A 576 21.43 -10.71 19.01
CA VAL A 576 21.49 -12.03 18.38
C VAL A 576 22.41 -12.99 19.16
N LEU A 577 23.55 -12.49 19.63
CA LEU A 577 24.49 -13.28 20.44
C LEU A 577 23.89 -13.69 21.78
N ASP A 578 23.24 -12.75 22.49
CA ASP A 578 22.62 -13.04 23.78
C ASP A 578 21.49 -14.08 23.61
N LEU A 579 20.61 -13.89 22.63
CA LEU A 579 19.53 -14.83 22.34
C LEU A 579 20.04 -16.21 21.91
N ALA A 580 21.11 -16.29 21.13
CA ALA A 580 21.71 -17.58 20.78
C ALA A 580 22.28 -18.30 22.01
N GLY A 581 22.86 -17.56 22.97
CA GLY A 581 23.31 -18.11 24.24
C GLY A 581 22.14 -18.67 25.07
N ASP A 582 21.05 -17.91 25.17
CA ASP A 582 19.84 -18.32 25.87
C ASP A 582 19.20 -19.56 25.21
N ALA A 583 19.10 -19.58 23.88
CA ALA A 583 18.59 -20.73 23.13
C ALA A 583 19.47 -21.97 23.31
N VAL A 584 20.80 -21.82 23.38
CA VAL A 584 21.72 -22.95 23.69
C VAL A 584 21.49 -23.49 25.10
N ALA A 585 21.17 -22.62 26.07
CA ALA A 585 20.90 -23.00 27.46
C ALA A 585 19.52 -23.63 27.66
N ASP A 586 18.54 -23.25 26.82
CA ASP A 586 17.15 -23.75 26.84
C ASP A 586 16.96 -25.10 26.12
N ARG A 587 18.04 -25.72 25.60
CA ARG A 587 17.93 -27.00 24.88
C ARG A 587 17.37 -28.10 25.76
N GLU A 588 16.30 -28.72 25.28
CA GLU A 588 15.69 -29.90 25.88
C GLU A 588 15.32 -30.91 24.79
N PRO A 589 15.21 -32.22 25.11
CA PRO A 589 14.71 -33.22 24.17
C PRO A 589 13.30 -32.89 23.69
N VAL A 590 13.08 -32.96 22.39
CA VAL A 590 11.79 -32.69 21.74
C VAL A 590 11.46 -33.76 20.71
N GLU A 591 10.22 -33.74 20.26
CA GLU A 591 9.79 -34.39 19.03
C GLU A 591 9.40 -33.32 18.01
N ALA A 592 9.60 -33.60 16.73
CA ALA A 592 9.31 -32.68 15.62
C ALA A 592 8.61 -33.41 14.48
N GLY A 593 8.00 -32.68 13.56
CA GLY A 593 7.47 -33.22 12.32
C GLY A 593 6.98 -32.11 11.40
N VAL A 594 6.79 -32.43 10.13
CA VAL A 594 6.32 -31.48 9.12
C VAL A 594 4.97 -31.93 8.57
N ALA A 595 4.12 -30.98 8.21
CA ALA A 595 2.90 -31.25 7.47
C ALA A 595 2.57 -30.08 6.54
N THR A 596 1.98 -30.38 5.38
CA THR A 596 1.51 -29.38 4.43
C THR A 596 0.00 -29.44 4.24
N GLU A 597 -0.66 -28.29 4.37
CA GLU A 597 -2.07 -28.10 3.95
C GLU A 597 -2.14 -27.16 2.76
N HIS A 598 -3.28 -27.14 2.05
CA HIS A 598 -3.50 -26.20 0.95
C HIS A 598 -4.61 -25.23 1.32
N ALA A 599 -4.40 -23.96 0.96
CA ALA A 599 -5.38 -22.89 1.10
C ALA A 599 -5.70 -22.30 -0.28
N GLU A 600 -6.98 -22.05 -0.54
CA GLU A 600 -7.42 -21.27 -1.70
C GLU A 600 -7.58 -19.83 -1.24
N VAL A 601 -6.75 -18.93 -1.78
CA VAL A 601 -6.72 -17.51 -1.42
C VAL A 601 -6.70 -16.66 -2.68
N THR A 602 -7.18 -15.43 -2.58
CA THR A 602 -7.06 -14.45 -3.67
C THR A 602 -5.73 -13.70 -3.54
N VAL A 603 -4.95 -13.70 -4.62
CA VAL A 603 -3.66 -13.03 -4.71
C VAL A 603 -3.68 -11.98 -5.81
N PHE A 604 -2.64 -11.16 -5.94
CA PHE A 604 -2.55 -10.19 -7.03
C PHE A 604 -2.65 -10.87 -8.40
N GLY A 605 -1.94 -11.98 -8.60
CA GLY A 605 -1.91 -12.75 -9.84
C GLY A 605 -0.69 -12.41 -10.69
N ASN A 606 -0.31 -13.34 -11.56
CA ASN A 606 0.90 -13.21 -12.39
C ASN A 606 0.83 -11.96 -13.30
N ASP A 607 1.93 -11.22 -13.41
CA ASP A 607 2.08 -10.00 -14.22
C ASP A 607 1.18 -8.82 -13.80
N ARG A 608 0.37 -8.95 -12.75
CA ARG A 608 -0.62 -7.92 -12.36
C ARG A 608 0.05 -6.73 -11.71
N THR A 609 1.10 -6.97 -10.92
CA THR A 609 1.86 -5.90 -10.28
C THR A 609 2.55 -5.01 -11.31
N GLU A 610 3.15 -5.59 -12.34
CA GLU A 610 3.77 -4.85 -13.44
C GLU A 610 2.73 -4.17 -14.34
N THR A 611 1.61 -4.83 -14.60
CA THR A 611 0.50 -4.27 -15.39
C THR A 611 -0.12 -3.04 -14.68
N LEU A 612 -0.32 -3.10 -13.36
CA LEU A 612 -0.77 -1.95 -12.57
C LEU A 612 0.22 -0.79 -12.64
N ALA A 613 1.51 -1.07 -12.45
CA ALA A 613 2.55 -0.06 -12.46
C ALA A 613 2.70 0.62 -13.83
N SER A 614 2.72 -0.15 -14.91
CA SER A 614 2.77 0.37 -16.28
C SER A 614 1.53 1.20 -16.63
N HIS A 615 0.33 0.80 -16.20
CA HIS A 615 -0.88 1.58 -16.39
C HIS A 615 -0.92 2.87 -15.57
N ALA A 616 -0.44 2.84 -14.32
CA ALA A 616 -0.32 4.04 -13.49
C ALA A 616 0.62 5.05 -14.15
N ASN A 617 1.81 4.62 -14.56
CA ASN A 617 2.80 5.47 -15.25
C ASN A 617 2.25 6.01 -16.59
N ALA A 618 1.60 5.17 -17.38
CA ALA A 618 0.97 5.60 -18.63
C ALA A 618 -0.13 6.65 -18.39
N VAL A 619 -0.95 6.49 -17.35
CA VAL A 619 -1.99 7.47 -16.99
C VAL A 619 -1.40 8.79 -16.53
N ILE A 620 -0.32 8.80 -15.75
CA ILE A 620 0.33 10.03 -15.31
C ILE A 620 0.91 10.79 -16.52
N ALA A 621 1.62 10.08 -17.39
CA ALA A 621 2.23 10.67 -18.59
C ALA A 621 1.18 11.16 -19.60
N LEU A 622 0.20 10.33 -19.96
CA LEU A 622 -0.84 10.68 -20.93
C LEU A 622 -1.86 11.66 -20.34
N GLY A 623 -2.21 11.51 -19.07
CA GLY A 623 -3.18 12.35 -18.38
C GLY A 623 -2.71 13.78 -18.23
N SER A 624 -1.42 14.01 -17.97
CA SER A 624 -0.86 15.36 -17.89
C SER A 624 -0.86 16.07 -19.25
N VAL A 625 -0.43 15.40 -20.32
CA VAL A 625 -0.46 15.93 -21.69
C VAL A 625 -1.90 16.18 -22.16
N LEU A 626 -2.78 15.20 -21.98
CA LEU A 626 -4.19 15.32 -22.33
C LEU A 626 -4.86 16.46 -21.55
N GLY A 627 -4.55 16.58 -20.26
CA GLY A 627 -5.04 17.66 -19.40
C GLY A 627 -4.60 19.04 -19.93
N ALA A 628 -3.32 19.19 -20.29
CA ALA A 628 -2.81 20.43 -20.88
C ALA A 628 -3.50 20.77 -22.22
N VAL A 629 -3.70 19.80 -23.09
CA VAL A 629 -4.43 19.98 -24.36
C VAL A 629 -5.88 20.37 -24.11
N VAL A 630 -6.56 19.70 -23.18
CA VAL A 630 -7.94 20.00 -22.79
C VAL A 630 -8.05 21.42 -22.25
N VAL A 631 -7.13 21.87 -21.39
CA VAL A 631 -7.10 23.25 -20.90
C VAL A 631 -6.88 24.23 -22.05
N ALA A 632 -5.92 23.96 -22.95
CA ALA A 632 -5.64 24.83 -24.10
C ALA A 632 -6.84 24.97 -25.04
N VAL A 633 -7.50 23.86 -25.37
CA VAL A 633 -8.71 23.83 -26.21
C VAL A 633 -9.86 24.57 -25.53
N THR A 634 -10.05 24.34 -24.23
CA THR A 634 -11.06 25.03 -23.41
C THR A 634 -10.87 26.55 -23.44
N VAL A 635 -9.63 27.02 -23.24
CA VAL A 635 -9.26 28.45 -23.32
C VAL A 635 -9.50 29.02 -24.72
N LEU A 636 -9.11 28.28 -25.78
CA LEU A 636 -9.32 28.71 -27.17
C LEU A 636 -10.81 28.82 -27.52
N ILE A 637 -11.62 27.86 -27.11
CA ILE A 637 -13.08 27.88 -27.35
C ILE A 637 -13.70 29.05 -26.60
N SER A 638 -13.29 29.31 -25.36
CA SER A 638 -13.79 30.47 -24.60
C SER A 638 -13.40 31.79 -25.24
N ALA A 639 -12.13 31.94 -25.66
CA ALA A 639 -11.72 33.10 -26.42
C ALA A 639 -12.55 33.28 -27.70
N LEU A 640 -12.79 32.21 -28.45
CA LEU A 640 -13.61 32.25 -29.66
C LEU A 640 -15.06 32.66 -29.38
N ILE A 641 -15.67 32.10 -28.32
CA ILE A 641 -17.02 32.45 -27.89
C ILE A 641 -17.09 33.95 -27.59
N PHE A 642 -16.18 34.46 -26.76
CA PHE A 642 -16.13 35.89 -26.40
C PHE A 642 -15.77 36.83 -27.56
N PHE A 643 -15.08 36.34 -28.59
CA PHE A 643 -14.87 37.13 -29.81
C PHE A 643 -16.10 37.18 -30.72
N LEU A 644 -17.02 36.21 -30.60
CA LEU A 644 -18.20 36.07 -31.47
C LEU A 644 -19.50 36.59 -30.84
N THR A 645 -19.54 36.72 -29.51
CA THR A 645 -20.64 37.29 -28.73
C THR A 645 -20.24 38.66 -28.21
#